data_AF-K3UCJ2-F1
#
_entry.id   AF-K3UCJ2-F1
#
_cell.length_a   1.000
_cell.length_b   1.000
_cell.length_c   1.000
_cell.angle_alpha   90.00
_cell.angle_beta   90.00
_cell.angle_gamma   90.00
#
_symmetry.space_group_name_H-M   'P 1'
#
loop_
_entity.id
_entity.type
_entity.pdbx_description
1 polymer ?
#
loop_
_entity_poly.entity_id
_entity_poly.type
_entity_poly.pdbx_seq_one_letter_code
_entity_poly.pdbx_strand_id
1 'polypeptide(L)'
;MSTYQYTQLPAGCIRILRLQPHQDKQSTIRCQLSSIELRDSEGLCLYEALSYVWGSPNKPHSIDIEGCSLSVGTNLYAALLRLRHTSLERFLWVDAVCINQTNITEKEQQIQLMAQIYAKARSVIVWLGEATTVGSEDALEEIRVAAASACNGVEISKPDEEPILEILKLPWFKRVWVLQEVAAARHVLVKFGRVEIDGYAFCTGIGALELSYHGDLDLQLLISPVLYLIRRAIFRPKQIAERSVRFSLDICPLSELVGMYHNRQATERHDKIYALFGMCSDDLDDAGLLVDYKIPWDRLLQKLVNYILPRCLSVSTWNDNQVAVIVTLAHVLGKVQSVEAREESQNVIIDWKTPHMEYHETSCWSIKASSKSAEVGDIVCLFDGCSMPTIIRLCGLNWVIVFISITPQIKPAEYPSMYFDTWNWANLVESLGKPSAKFELIWDLDMQQDQGNRPPSNVAAMSPTTTNSIQPSMAKDDRERAYVWLRYREKESLSEIEYRLREIVNKLDIATAISELDFHLSSVYFKESIHALQSILTVWEASKATKEVQDLMVKNELEIDQIIDALLGVCGGWLPLNWAIDDGDMVVAGLLLFYANPNAELGHGLTPLAWASESGNDLVVKLLIDTGKVDLDYQNKQGETPLLLAARRGYDTVVKKLLDTGNVDPNASNVRGDTPLLVAIYRNHVAVVKLLLETGKADPNVKKEHRKAI
;
A
#
# COMPACT_ATOMS: atom_id res chain seq x y z
N MET A 1 15.07 32.52 41.88
CA MET A 1 13.65 32.70 41.51
C MET A 1 12.91 31.42 41.85
N SER A 2 11.72 31.51 42.44
CA SER A 2 10.85 30.36 42.65
C SER A 2 10.44 29.74 41.30
N THR A 3 10.33 28.41 41.27
CA THR A 3 9.79 27.69 40.10
C THR A 3 8.29 27.97 39.99
N TYR A 4 7.81 28.22 38.77
CA TYR A 4 6.38 28.43 38.53
C TYR A 4 5.56 27.19 38.91
N GLN A 5 4.42 27.41 39.58
CA GLN A 5 3.48 26.37 39.99
C GLN A 5 2.15 26.60 39.27
N TYR A 6 1.66 25.58 38.58
CA TYR A 6 0.41 25.67 37.83
C TYR A 6 -0.81 25.72 38.77
N THR A 7 -1.73 26.63 38.50
CA THR A 7 -3.06 26.66 39.13
C THR A 7 -3.93 25.54 38.57
N GLN A 8 -4.87 25.00 39.36
CA GLN A 8 -5.79 23.97 38.86
C GLN A 8 -6.68 24.53 37.75
N LEU A 9 -6.74 23.84 36.61
CA LEU A 9 -7.54 24.25 35.46
C LEU A 9 -8.95 23.61 35.54
N PRO A 10 -10.04 24.39 35.45
CA PRO A 10 -11.39 23.84 35.35
C PRO A 10 -11.60 23.05 34.05
N ALA A 11 -12.54 22.11 34.07
CA ALA A 11 -12.88 21.32 32.89
C ALA A 11 -13.45 22.20 31.76
N GLY A 12 -12.94 22.04 30.53
CA GLY A 12 -13.34 22.85 29.37
C GLY A 12 -12.65 24.21 29.27
N CYS A 13 -11.73 24.54 30.18
CA CYS A 13 -10.88 25.72 30.11
C CYS A 13 -9.52 25.41 29.50
N ILE A 14 -8.86 26.43 28.96
CA ILE A 14 -7.46 26.41 28.52
C ILE A 14 -6.69 27.58 29.11
N ARG A 15 -5.36 27.45 29.22
CA ARG A 15 -4.51 28.61 29.54
C ARG A 15 -4.03 29.28 28.27
N ILE A 16 -3.94 30.61 28.31
CA ILE A 16 -3.37 31.44 27.26
C ILE A 16 -2.17 32.19 27.82
N LEU A 17 -1.08 32.14 27.06
CA LEU A 17 0.17 32.83 27.33
C LEU A 17 0.10 34.25 26.77
N ARG A 18 0.13 35.25 27.65
CA ARG A 18 0.29 36.65 27.27
C ARG A 18 1.78 37.00 27.27
N LEU A 19 2.35 37.16 26.09
CA LEU A 19 3.74 37.51 25.87
C LEU A 19 3.91 39.04 25.94
N GLN A 20 4.70 39.53 26.90
CA GLN A 20 4.86 40.97 27.12
C GLN A 20 5.87 41.59 26.13
N PRO A 21 5.59 42.81 25.64
CA PRO A 21 6.53 43.52 24.78
C PRO A 21 7.75 44.03 25.55
N HIS A 22 8.87 44.17 24.85
CA HIS A 22 10.07 44.81 25.40
C HIS A 22 10.92 45.42 24.29
N GLN A 23 11.48 46.62 24.53
CA GLN A 23 12.32 47.31 23.54
C GLN A 23 13.61 46.52 23.25
N ASP A 24 14.29 46.07 24.29
CA ASP A 24 15.43 45.17 24.17
C ASP A 24 14.97 43.73 23.93
N LYS A 25 15.27 43.20 22.74
CA LYS A 25 14.97 41.82 22.35
C LYS A 25 15.82 40.78 23.07
N GLN A 26 16.91 41.14 23.76
CA GLN A 26 17.70 40.18 24.55
C GLN A 26 17.31 40.12 26.03
N SER A 27 16.48 41.06 26.48
CA SER A 27 15.90 41.03 27.84
C SER A 27 15.15 39.73 28.12
N THR A 28 15.05 39.36 29.39
CA THR A 28 14.26 38.20 29.84
C THR A 28 12.84 38.25 29.27
N ILE A 29 12.39 37.12 28.71
CA ILE A 29 11.02 36.98 28.22
C ILE A 29 10.08 36.93 29.41
N ARG A 30 9.20 37.93 29.52
CA ARG A 30 8.16 38.01 30.55
C ARG A 30 6.79 37.65 29.99
N CYS A 31 6.07 36.84 30.74
CA CYS A 31 4.80 36.26 30.36
C CYS A 31 3.80 36.29 31.52
N GLN A 32 2.51 36.20 31.18
CA GLN A 32 1.41 35.95 32.12
C GLN A 32 0.55 34.79 31.61
N LEU A 33 -0.05 34.02 32.51
CA LEU A 33 -0.97 32.93 32.15
C LEU A 33 -2.38 33.26 32.62
N SER A 34 -3.33 33.16 31.71
CA SER A 34 -4.75 33.41 32.00
C SER A 34 -5.59 32.21 31.55
N SER A 35 -6.57 31.80 32.37
CA SER A 35 -7.50 30.73 32.01
C SER A 35 -8.72 31.30 31.29
N ILE A 36 -9.08 30.72 30.15
CA ILE A 36 -10.30 31.06 29.39
C ILE A 36 -11.15 29.82 29.18
N GLU A 37 -12.47 30.00 29.12
CA GLU A 37 -13.40 28.96 28.70
C GLU A 37 -13.43 28.87 27.18
N LEU A 38 -13.38 27.65 26.63
CA LEU A 38 -13.50 27.43 25.20
C LEU A 38 -14.96 27.46 24.70
N ARG A 39 -15.98 27.50 25.58
CA ARG A 39 -17.39 27.43 25.18
C ARG A 39 -17.87 28.73 24.51
N ASP A 40 -18.86 28.58 23.62
CA ASP A 40 -19.46 29.57 22.71
C ASP A 40 -19.48 31.02 23.22
N SER A 41 -18.37 31.71 23.02
CA SER A 41 -18.39 33.15 22.86
C SER A 41 -18.61 33.40 21.37
N GLU A 42 -19.66 34.13 21.02
CA GLU A 42 -20.01 34.53 19.63
C GLU A 42 -18.92 35.36 18.91
N GLY A 43 -17.72 35.47 19.48
CA GLY A 43 -16.57 36.22 18.98
C GLY A 43 -15.36 35.34 18.67
N LEU A 44 -14.54 35.79 17.71
CA LEU A 44 -13.24 35.21 17.41
C LEU A 44 -12.34 35.26 18.66
N CYS A 45 -11.85 34.11 19.13
CA CYS A 45 -10.78 34.09 20.13
C CYS A 45 -9.54 34.82 19.57
N LEU A 46 -8.99 35.77 20.33
CA LEU A 46 -7.92 36.67 19.88
C LEU A 46 -6.49 36.08 20.01
N TYR A 47 -6.36 34.79 20.33
CA TYR A 47 -5.06 34.14 20.47
C TYR A 47 -4.60 33.49 19.16
N GLU A 48 -3.27 33.37 19.00
CA GLU A 48 -2.62 32.59 17.95
C GLU A 48 -2.10 31.28 18.57
N ALA A 49 -2.20 30.15 17.86
CA ALA A 49 -1.66 28.88 18.34
C ALA A 49 -0.28 28.62 17.73
N LEU A 50 0.68 28.17 18.54
CA LEU A 50 2.03 27.85 18.06
C LEU A 50 2.14 26.36 17.73
N SER A 51 2.60 26.06 16.52
CA SER A 51 2.98 24.72 16.05
C SER A 51 4.50 24.70 15.87
N TYR A 52 5.20 23.89 16.67
CA TYR A 52 6.67 23.85 16.66
C TYR A 52 7.22 22.53 17.17
N VAL A 53 8.47 22.20 16.85
CA VAL A 53 9.15 20.99 17.34
C VAL A 53 9.72 21.21 18.74
N TRP A 54 9.37 20.36 19.71
CA TRP A 54 9.85 20.51 21.09
C TRP A 54 11.38 20.45 21.23
N GLY A 55 12.04 19.63 20.41
CA GLY A 55 13.49 19.44 20.45
C GLY A 55 13.93 18.49 21.56
N SER A 56 15.17 18.66 22.05
CA SER A 56 15.73 17.84 23.13
C SER A 56 14.94 17.99 24.45
N PRO A 57 14.82 16.93 25.28
CA PRO A 57 14.22 17.03 26.61
C PRO A 57 14.98 18.00 27.54
N ASN A 58 16.21 18.36 27.21
CA ASN A 58 16.95 19.39 27.93
C ASN A 58 16.28 20.75 27.74
N LYS A 59 16.03 21.46 28.85
CA LYS A 59 15.38 22.79 28.90
C LYS A 59 16.39 23.84 29.38
N PRO A 60 17.34 24.27 28.53
CA PRO A 60 18.45 25.11 28.95
C PRO A 60 18.07 26.58 29.20
N HIS A 61 16.90 27.02 28.72
CA HIS A 61 16.47 28.41 28.88
C HIS A 61 15.34 28.52 29.90
N SER A 62 15.12 29.74 30.41
CA SER A 62 14.03 30.03 31.34
C SER A 62 13.30 31.29 30.91
N ILE A 63 11.97 31.27 31.07
CA ILE A 63 11.09 32.42 30.89
C ILE A 63 10.49 32.82 32.24
N ASP A 64 10.16 34.10 32.39
CA ASP A 64 9.55 34.65 33.60
C ASP A 64 8.03 34.65 33.46
N ILE A 65 7.33 33.90 34.30
CA ILE A 65 5.87 33.88 34.40
C ILE A 65 5.49 34.44 35.77
N GLU A 66 4.95 35.66 35.78
CA GLU A 66 4.46 36.32 36.99
C GLU A 66 5.51 36.39 38.13
N GLY A 67 6.78 36.57 37.79
CA GLY A 67 7.91 36.64 38.75
C GLY A 67 8.52 35.28 39.10
N CYS A 68 8.00 34.18 38.52
CA CYS A 68 8.51 32.83 38.70
C CYS A 68 9.18 32.30 37.43
N SER A 69 10.22 31.49 37.59
CA SER A 69 10.96 30.91 36.46
C SER A 69 10.28 29.63 35.96
N LEU A 70 10.09 29.52 34.63
CA LEU A 70 9.68 28.28 33.95
C LEU A 70 10.75 27.90 32.91
N SER A 71 11.26 26.67 33.00
CA SER A 71 12.25 26.14 32.06
C SER A 71 11.62 25.76 30.72
N VAL A 72 12.25 26.16 29.62
CA VAL A 72 11.81 25.90 28.24
C VAL A 72 12.96 25.43 27.34
N GLY A 73 12.62 24.69 26.29
CA GLY A 73 13.60 24.25 25.27
C GLY A 73 14.10 25.39 24.39
N THR A 74 15.23 25.20 23.73
CA THR A 74 15.86 26.20 22.84
C THR A 74 14.95 26.61 21.69
N ASN A 75 14.26 25.67 21.05
CA ASN A 75 13.40 25.98 19.91
C ASN A 75 12.21 26.86 20.32
N LEU A 76 11.56 26.55 21.45
CA LEU A 76 10.47 27.37 21.98
C LEU A 76 10.97 28.75 22.41
N TYR A 77 12.14 28.83 23.05
CA TYR A 77 12.71 30.12 23.46
C TYR A 77 12.99 31.01 22.24
N ALA A 78 13.54 30.45 21.16
CA ALA A 78 13.77 31.15 19.91
C ALA A 78 12.46 31.66 19.28
N ALA A 79 11.44 30.79 19.18
CA ALA A 79 10.10 31.20 18.73
C ALA A 79 9.53 32.34 19.60
N LEU A 80 9.64 32.18 20.92
CA LEU A 80 9.46 33.18 21.98
C LEU A 80 9.96 34.57 21.60
N LEU A 81 11.27 34.60 21.38
CA LEU A 81 12.06 35.77 21.11
C LEU A 81 11.67 36.46 19.81
N ARG A 82 11.36 35.67 18.77
CA ARG A 82 10.96 36.17 17.45
C ARG A 82 9.54 36.71 17.42
N LEU A 83 8.63 36.09 18.15
CA LEU A 83 7.24 36.52 18.25
C LEU A 83 7.06 37.74 19.18
N ARG A 84 8.00 37.97 20.11
CA ARG A 84 7.96 39.14 21.00
C ARG A 84 8.10 40.44 20.22
N HIS A 85 7.04 41.25 20.24
CA HIS A 85 7.03 42.58 19.66
C HIS A 85 7.65 43.61 20.62
N THR A 86 8.08 44.76 20.10
CA THR A 86 8.70 45.82 20.91
C THR A 86 7.71 46.63 21.74
N SER A 87 6.47 46.74 21.26
CA SER A 87 5.44 47.61 21.85
C SER A 87 4.06 46.98 22.02
N LEU A 88 3.82 45.77 21.48
CA LEU A 88 2.50 45.12 21.49
C LEU A 88 2.60 43.79 22.20
N GLU A 89 1.62 43.50 23.03
CA GLU A 89 1.44 42.18 23.59
C GLU A 89 0.90 41.20 22.54
N ARG A 90 1.25 39.92 22.71
CA ARG A 90 0.68 38.83 21.92
C ARG A 90 0.04 37.80 22.85
N PHE A 91 -1.08 37.25 22.44
CA PHE A 91 -1.77 36.16 23.11
C PHE A 91 -1.51 34.88 22.33
N LEU A 92 -0.81 33.94 22.96
CA LEU A 92 -0.38 32.70 22.35
C LEU A 92 -0.93 31.50 23.11
N TRP A 93 -1.30 30.46 22.39
CA TRP A 93 -1.45 29.13 22.95
C TRP A 93 -0.24 28.28 22.57
N VAL A 94 0.45 27.74 23.57
CA VAL A 94 1.68 26.94 23.42
C VAL A 94 1.56 25.72 24.33
N ASP A 95 1.46 24.53 23.76
CA ASP A 95 1.28 23.26 24.48
C ASP A 95 2.25 23.05 25.66
N ALA A 96 3.55 23.30 25.48
CA ALA A 96 4.56 23.07 26.51
C ALA A 96 4.49 24.04 27.70
N VAL A 97 3.73 25.13 27.58
CA VAL A 97 3.59 26.17 28.63
C VAL A 97 2.16 26.29 29.13
N CYS A 98 1.16 26.10 28.26
CA CYS A 98 -0.26 26.26 28.61
C CYS A 98 -0.84 24.99 29.26
N ILE A 99 -0.24 23.83 29.00
CA ILE A 99 -0.60 22.55 29.60
C ILE A 99 0.44 22.22 30.67
N ASN A 100 -0.05 21.84 31.86
CA ASN A 100 0.80 21.29 32.89
C ASN A 100 1.24 19.87 32.52
N GLN A 101 2.43 19.77 31.91
CA GLN A 101 3.02 18.51 31.44
C GLN A 101 3.30 17.48 32.56
N THR A 102 3.29 17.90 33.83
CA THR A 102 3.49 17.00 34.98
C THR A 102 2.19 16.39 35.50
N ASN A 103 1.03 16.97 35.16
CA ASN A 103 -0.28 16.48 35.55
C ASN A 103 -0.91 15.68 34.40
N ILE A 104 -0.85 14.35 34.49
CA ILE A 104 -1.36 13.45 33.44
C ILE A 104 -2.85 13.69 33.16
N THR A 105 -3.66 13.91 34.19
CA THR A 105 -5.10 14.13 34.03
C THR A 105 -5.40 15.44 33.30
N GLU A 106 -4.66 16.51 33.62
CA GLU A 106 -4.78 17.77 32.87
C GLU A 106 -4.30 17.59 31.42
N LYS A 107 -3.18 16.90 31.21
CA LYS A 107 -2.64 16.61 29.88
C LYS A 107 -3.66 15.84 29.02
N GLU A 108 -4.27 14.78 29.55
CA GLU A 108 -5.30 13.98 28.87
C GLU A 108 -6.50 14.85 28.46
N GLN A 109 -7.00 15.69 29.38
CA GLN A 109 -8.12 16.61 29.11
C GLN A 109 -7.77 17.64 28.03
N GLN A 110 -6.59 18.27 28.12
CA GLN A 110 -6.17 19.27 27.13
C GLN A 110 -5.92 18.65 25.76
N ILE A 111 -5.41 17.41 25.71
CA ILE A 111 -5.17 16.71 24.45
C ILE A 111 -6.47 16.41 23.70
N GLN A 112 -7.53 16.05 24.42
CA GLN A 112 -8.87 15.89 23.82
C GLN A 112 -9.40 17.20 23.21
N LEU A 113 -8.95 18.35 23.71
CA LEU A 113 -9.33 19.68 23.23
C LEU A 113 -8.41 20.23 22.12
N MET A 114 -7.33 19.53 21.73
CA MET A 114 -6.34 20.04 20.76
C MET A 114 -6.97 20.55 19.47
N ALA A 115 -7.76 19.73 18.79
CA ALA A 115 -8.40 20.13 17.54
C ALA A 115 -9.27 21.38 17.73
N GLN A 116 -10.00 21.50 18.84
CA GLN A 116 -10.83 22.66 19.15
C GLN A 116 -9.98 23.92 19.40
N ILE A 117 -8.87 23.78 20.12
CA ILE A 117 -7.94 24.87 20.43
C ILE A 117 -7.35 25.45 19.14
N TYR A 118 -6.85 24.60 18.24
CA TYR A 118 -6.29 25.06 16.97
C TYR A 118 -7.37 25.61 16.02
N ALA A 119 -8.59 25.06 16.04
CA ALA A 119 -9.70 25.53 15.22
C ALA A 119 -10.24 26.90 15.68
N LYS A 120 -10.29 27.15 16.99
CA LYS A 120 -10.73 28.44 17.55
C LYS A 120 -9.67 29.53 17.51
N ALA A 121 -8.38 29.18 17.35
CA ALA A 121 -7.31 30.13 17.19
C ALA A 121 -7.55 31.08 15.99
N ARG A 122 -7.05 32.32 16.10
CA ARG A 122 -7.08 33.29 14.99
C ARG A 122 -6.24 32.81 13.81
N SER A 123 -5.04 32.33 14.12
CA SER A 123 -4.06 31.78 13.19
C SER A 123 -3.23 30.72 13.90
N VAL A 124 -2.70 29.79 13.12
CA VAL A 124 -1.72 28.81 13.57
C VAL A 124 -0.37 29.21 13.01
N ILE A 125 0.55 29.55 13.90
CA ILE A 125 1.92 29.90 13.54
C ILE A 125 2.74 28.61 13.51
N VAL A 126 3.15 28.21 12.31
CA VAL A 126 4.08 27.10 12.08
C VAL A 126 5.49 27.64 12.19
N TRP A 127 6.18 27.30 13.28
CA TRP A 127 7.57 27.68 13.53
C TRP A 127 8.51 26.53 13.15
N LEU A 128 9.22 26.70 12.03
CA LEU A 128 10.13 25.69 11.48
C LEU A 128 11.51 25.71 12.14
N GLY A 129 11.90 26.80 12.79
CA GLY A 129 13.18 26.96 13.47
C GLY A 129 13.91 28.25 13.10
N GLU A 130 15.12 28.42 13.63
CA GLU A 130 16.07 29.44 13.16
C GLU A 130 16.79 28.95 11.91
N ALA A 131 17.11 29.87 10.99
CA ALA A 131 17.92 29.53 9.82
C ALA A 131 19.34 29.13 10.24
N THR A 132 19.78 27.95 9.82
CA THR A 132 21.06 27.36 10.20
C THR A 132 22.16 27.60 9.18
N THR A 133 21.81 27.81 7.91
CA THR A 133 22.74 28.02 6.80
C THR A 133 22.56 29.42 6.19
N VAL A 134 23.61 29.96 5.58
CA VAL A 134 23.52 31.25 4.87
C VAL A 134 22.69 31.01 3.60
N GLY A 135 21.56 31.70 3.44
CA GLY A 135 20.65 31.53 2.31
C GLY A 135 19.37 30.73 2.60
N SER A 136 19.23 30.06 3.77
CA SER A 136 17.98 29.34 4.08
C SER A 136 16.77 30.28 4.27
N GLU A 137 17.01 31.53 4.71
CA GLU A 137 15.96 32.55 4.80
C GLU A 137 15.50 33.00 3.40
N ASP A 138 16.42 33.06 2.44
CA ASP A 138 16.13 33.43 1.05
C ASP A 138 15.27 32.34 0.37
N ALA A 139 15.42 31.08 0.77
CA ALA A 139 14.61 29.97 0.25
C ALA A 139 13.10 30.16 0.49
N LEU A 140 12.70 30.70 1.65
CA LEU A 140 11.28 30.97 1.93
C LEU A 140 10.74 32.13 1.07
N GLU A 141 11.60 33.10 0.76
CA GLU A 141 11.29 34.20 -0.15
C GLU A 141 11.21 33.72 -1.61
N GLU A 142 12.07 32.78 -2.03
CA GLU A 142 11.99 32.13 -3.34
C GLU A 142 10.66 31.38 -3.52
N ILE A 143 10.22 30.63 -2.49
CA ILE A 143 8.90 29.99 -2.50
C ILE A 143 7.79 31.04 -2.64
N ARG A 144 7.90 32.18 -1.96
CA ARG A 144 6.93 33.29 -2.07
C ARG A 144 6.90 33.87 -3.48
N VAL A 145 8.06 34.08 -4.11
CA VAL A 145 8.19 34.57 -5.49
C VAL A 145 7.61 33.56 -6.47
N ALA A 146 7.91 32.27 -6.31
CA ALA A 146 7.36 31.19 -7.13
C ALA A 146 5.84 31.15 -7.07
N ALA A 147 5.26 31.29 -5.87
CA ALA A 147 3.81 31.36 -5.69
C ALA A 147 3.19 32.56 -6.43
N ALA A 148 3.85 33.73 -6.38
CA ALA A 148 3.38 34.92 -7.08
C ALA A 148 3.48 34.76 -8.62
N SER A 149 4.55 34.14 -9.11
CA SER A 149 4.75 33.87 -10.55
C SER A 149 3.74 32.86 -11.10
N ALA A 150 3.44 31.80 -10.34
CA ALA A 150 2.42 30.81 -10.70
C ALA A 150 1.03 31.44 -10.87
N CYS A 151 0.66 32.38 -10.00
CA CYS A 151 -0.59 33.14 -10.12
C CYS A 151 -0.65 34.03 -11.38
N ASN A 152 0.51 34.46 -11.89
CA ASN A 152 0.63 35.38 -13.01
C ASN A 152 0.98 34.68 -14.34
N GLY A 153 1.17 33.36 -14.35
CA GLY A 153 1.54 32.58 -15.54
C GLY A 153 2.93 32.90 -16.10
N VAL A 154 3.86 33.34 -15.24
CA VAL A 154 5.24 33.69 -15.64
C VAL A 154 6.16 32.49 -15.44
N GLU A 155 7.02 32.19 -16.43
CA GLU A 155 8.04 31.15 -16.32
C GLU A 155 8.98 31.44 -15.13
N ILE A 156 9.11 30.44 -14.24
CA ILE A 156 9.92 30.54 -13.04
C ILE A 156 11.36 30.13 -13.40
N SER A 157 12.34 30.98 -13.10
CA SER A 157 13.75 30.61 -13.21
C SER A 157 14.04 29.45 -12.28
N LYS A 158 14.78 28.43 -12.75
CA LYS A 158 15.09 27.24 -11.95
C LYS A 158 15.72 27.65 -10.61
N PRO A 159 15.06 27.39 -9.47
CA PRO A 159 15.52 27.83 -8.16
C PRO A 159 16.76 27.03 -7.72
N ASP A 160 17.45 27.53 -6.69
CA ASP A 160 18.37 26.69 -5.94
C ASP A 160 17.53 25.74 -5.05
N GLU A 161 17.47 24.47 -5.42
CA GLU A 161 16.57 23.51 -4.76
C GLU A 161 17.09 23.10 -3.37
N GLU A 162 18.40 23.15 -3.12
CA GLU A 162 19.00 22.61 -1.90
C GLU A 162 18.44 23.26 -0.62
N PRO A 163 18.38 24.61 -0.50
CA PRO A 163 17.84 25.25 0.70
C PRO A 163 16.34 24.99 0.92
N ILE A 164 15.58 24.84 -0.16
CA ILE A 164 14.14 24.52 -0.10
C ILE A 164 13.94 23.09 0.40
N LEU A 165 14.74 22.14 -0.11
CA LEU A 165 14.73 20.75 0.36
C LEU A 165 15.17 20.62 1.82
N GLU A 166 16.11 21.45 2.30
CA GLU A 166 16.48 21.51 3.73
C GLU A 166 15.26 21.86 4.60
N ILE A 167 14.47 22.87 4.20
CA ILE A 167 13.23 23.25 4.91
C ILE A 167 12.24 22.09 4.93
N LEU A 168 12.02 21.44 3.79
CA LEU A 168 11.07 20.34 3.65
C LEU A 168 11.49 19.07 4.42
N LYS A 169 12.79 18.88 4.68
CA LYS A 169 13.33 17.78 5.48
C LYS A 169 13.32 18.04 6.98
N LEU A 170 12.91 19.24 7.42
CA LEU A 170 12.89 19.60 8.84
C LEU A 170 12.02 18.65 9.67
N PRO A 171 12.39 18.39 10.95
CA PRO A 171 11.66 17.46 11.81
C PRO A 171 10.18 17.79 12.00
N TRP A 172 9.79 19.06 11.77
CA TRP A 172 8.39 19.49 11.86
C TRP A 172 7.49 18.67 10.93
N PHE A 173 7.87 18.47 9.67
CA PHE A 173 7.10 17.68 8.70
C PHE A 173 6.99 16.21 9.08
N LYS A 174 7.86 15.69 9.95
CA LYS A 174 7.85 14.26 10.32
C LYS A 174 6.83 13.95 11.41
N ARG A 175 6.36 14.95 12.16
CA ARG A 175 5.54 14.75 13.37
C ARG A 175 4.07 14.46 13.06
N VAL A 176 3.46 13.57 13.85
CA VAL A 176 2.04 13.24 13.72
C VAL A 176 1.12 14.40 14.13
N TRP A 177 1.44 15.09 15.23
CA TRP A 177 0.62 16.21 15.75
C TRP A 177 0.44 17.34 14.75
N VAL A 178 1.44 17.60 13.92
CA VAL A 178 1.38 18.65 12.88
C VAL A 178 0.18 18.48 11.98
N LEU A 179 -0.22 17.24 11.67
CA LEU A 179 -1.39 16.97 10.85
C LEU A 179 -2.65 17.57 11.47
N GLN A 180 -2.90 17.31 12.75
CA GLN A 180 -4.06 17.86 13.46
C GLN A 180 -3.98 19.38 13.61
N GLU A 181 -2.79 19.90 13.92
CA GLU A 181 -2.56 21.34 14.11
C GLU A 181 -2.88 22.13 12.84
N VAL A 182 -2.36 21.70 11.69
CA VAL A 182 -2.66 22.35 10.40
C VAL A 182 -4.01 21.96 9.82
N ALA A 183 -4.57 20.81 10.20
CA ALA A 183 -5.92 20.39 9.81
C ALA A 183 -7.03 21.15 10.55
N ALA A 184 -6.75 21.65 11.75
CA ALA A 184 -7.67 22.48 12.51
C ALA A 184 -7.57 23.96 12.13
N ALA A 185 -6.40 24.43 11.71
CA ALA A 185 -6.11 25.84 11.45
C ALA A 185 -7.06 26.49 10.42
N ARG A 186 -7.63 27.66 10.70
CA ARG A 186 -8.36 28.44 9.66
C ARG A 186 -7.44 29.35 8.84
N HIS A 187 -6.31 29.72 9.44
CA HIS A 187 -5.27 30.51 8.82
C HIS A 187 -3.93 29.98 9.31
N VAL A 188 -2.99 29.73 8.39
CA VAL A 188 -1.67 29.18 8.70
C VAL A 188 -0.63 30.22 8.30
N LEU A 189 0.28 30.53 9.23
CA LEU A 189 1.43 31.39 8.99
C LEU A 189 2.70 30.57 9.18
N VAL A 190 3.47 30.37 8.13
CA VAL A 190 4.73 29.64 8.19
C VAL A 190 5.86 30.62 8.47
N LYS A 191 6.67 30.34 9.49
CA LYS A 191 7.81 31.15 9.91
C LYS A 191 9.08 30.32 9.97
N PHE A 192 10.14 30.88 9.42
CA PHE A 192 11.49 30.32 9.47
C PHE A 192 12.51 31.45 9.63
N GLY A 193 13.23 31.44 10.75
CA GLY A 193 14.10 32.57 11.13
C GLY A 193 13.33 33.88 11.24
N ARG A 194 13.67 34.85 10.38
CA ARG A 194 13.03 36.18 10.31
C ARG A 194 11.91 36.28 9.29
N VAL A 195 11.81 35.31 8.37
CA VAL A 195 10.90 35.37 7.23
C VAL A 195 9.58 34.69 7.60
N GLU A 196 8.50 35.29 7.13
CA GLU A 196 7.15 34.73 7.27
C GLU A 196 6.48 34.67 5.90
N ILE A 197 5.70 33.61 5.68
CA ILE A 197 4.91 33.40 4.47
C ILE A 197 3.53 32.88 4.85
N ASP A 198 2.52 33.29 4.09
CA ASP A 198 1.18 32.72 4.23
C ASP A 198 1.20 31.24 3.84
N GLY A 199 0.50 30.39 4.59
CA GLY A 199 0.49 28.94 4.34
C GLY A 199 -0.03 28.57 2.95
N TYR A 200 -0.99 29.31 2.40
CA TYR A 200 -1.47 29.08 1.03
C TYR A 200 -0.40 29.44 0.00
N ALA A 201 0.29 30.57 0.19
CA ALA A 201 1.41 30.97 -0.67
C ALA A 201 2.56 29.96 -0.59
N PHE A 202 2.88 29.45 0.61
CA PHE A 202 3.86 28.38 0.78
C PHE A 202 3.48 27.12 -0.02
N CYS A 203 2.25 26.63 0.10
CA CYS A 203 1.79 25.43 -0.62
C CYS A 203 1.69 25.64 -2.13
N THR A 204 1.39 26.86 -2.58
CA THR A 204 1.32 27.20 -4.00
C THR A 204 2.72 27.30 -4.59
N GLY A 205 3.65 27.93 -3.88
CA GLY A 205 5.05 28.04 -4.30
C GLY A 205 5.73 26.68 -4.42
N ILE A 206 5.60 25.82 -3.40
CA ILE A 206 6.16 24.46 -3.45
C ILE A 206 5.58 23.64 -4.61
N GLY A 207 4.29 23.78 -4.93
CA GLY A 207 3.68 23.08 -6.06
C GLY A 207 4.06 23.65 -7.43
N ALA A 208 4.51 24.89 -7.49
CA ALA A 208 4.95 25.53 -8.74
C ALA A 208 6.44 25.28 -9.05
N LEU A 209 7.23 24.97 -8.02
CA LEU A 209 8.62 24.60 -8.16
C LEU A 209 8.64 23.10 -8.48
N GLU A 210 9.04 22.72 -9.69
CA GLU A 210 9.22 21.32 -10.11
C GLU A 210 10.41 20.67 -9.37
N LEU A 211 10.30 20.52 -8.06
CA LEU A 211 11.40 20.13 -7.18
C LEU A 211 11.74 18.64 -7.32
N SER A 212 13.02 18.30 -7.20
CA SER A 212 13.50 16.92 -7.31
C SER A 212 12.92 15.92 -6.30
N TYR A 213 12.29 16.35 -5.19
CA TYR A 213 11.65 15.44 -4.23
C TYR A 213 10.41 14.73 -4.77
N HIS A 214 9.87 15.14 -5.92
CA HIS A 214 8.82 14.39 -6.61
C HIS A 214 9.28 12.98 -7.03
N GLY A 215 10.60 12.71 -7.06
CA GLY A 215 11.15 11.37 -7.24
C GLY A 215 11.47 10.61 -5.94
N ASP A 216 11.37 11.24 -4.77
CA ASP A 216 11.61 10.65 -3.44
C ASP A 216 10.27 10.34 -2.76
N LEU A 217 9.79 9.10 -2.92
CA LEU A 217 8.50 8.66 -2.43
C LEU A 217 8.34 8.84 -0.91
N ASP A 218 9.39 8.60 -0.13
CA ASP A 218 9.34 8.73 1.33
C ASP A 218 9.12 10.19 1.75
N LEU A 219 9.83 11.11 1.09
CA LEU A 219 9.72 12.53 1.38
C LEU A 219 8.37 13.10 0.87
N GLN A 220 7.90 12.64 -0.29
CA GLN A 220 6.60 13.01 -0.84
C GLN A 220 5.44 12.58 0.08
N LEU A 221 5.49 11.39 0.67
CA LEU A 221 4.48 10.88 1.61
C LEU A 221 4.43 11.68 2.92
N LEU A 222 5.56 12.30 3.32
CA LEU A 222 5.62 13.18 4.48
C LEU A 222 5.10 14.59 4.19
N ILE A 223 5.43 15.16 3.02
CA ILE A 223 5.14 16.57 2.72
C ILE A 223 3.73 16.77 2.18
N SER A 224 3.33 15.98 1.18
CA SER A 224 2.10 16.22 0.40
C SER A 224 0.84 16.31 1.27
N PRO A 225 0.63 15.42 2.28
CA PRO A 225 -0.55 15.54 3.13
C PRO A 225 -0.58 16.81 3.99
N VAL A 226 0.59 17.32 4.40
CA VAL A 226 0.68 18.54 5.20
C VAL A 226 0.34 19.75 4.33
N LEU A 227 0.90 19.83 3.11
CA LEU A 227 0.58 20.89 2.16
C LEU A 227 -0.91 20.91 1.81
N TYR A 228 -1.50 19.73 1.60
CA TYR A 228 -2.93 19.59 1.36
C TYR A 228 -3.77 20.14 2.51
N LEU A 229 -3.46 19.76 3.75
CA LEU A 229 -4.18 20.23 4.94
C LEU A 229 -4.02 21.74 5.14
N ILE A 230 -2.85 22.31 4.86
CA ILE A 230 -2.62 23.76 4.92
C ILE A 230 -3.42 24.48 3.82
N ARG A 231 -3.37 24.02 2.57
CA ARG A 231 -4.07 24.62 1.42
C ARG A 231 -5.58 24.70 1.66
N ARG A 232 -6.16 23.73 2.38
CA ARG A 232 -7.59 23.69 2.71
C ARG A 232 -8.01 24.56 3.90
N ALA A 233 -7.06 25.13 4.66
CA ALA A 233 -7.35 25.94 5.84
C ALA A 233 -8.34 27.09 5.56
N ILE A 234 -8.21 27.73 4.40
CA ILE A 234 -9.04 28.88 4.00
C ILE A 234 -10.52 28.55 3.77
N PHE A 235 -10.86 27.28 3.54
CA PHE A 235 -12.24 26.83 3.29
C PHE A 235 -12.98 26.39 4.55
N ARG A 236 -12.33 26.45 5.72
CA ARG A 236 -12.92 25.97 6.99
C ARG A 236 -13.88 26.99 7.58
N PRO A 237 -15.07 26.57 8.06
CA PRO A 237 -16.07 27.48 8.57
C PRO A 237 -15.61 28.16 9.87
N LYS A 238 -16.09 29.38 10.11
CA LYS A 238 -15.80 30.12 11.35
C LYS A 238 -16.62 29.61 12.54
N GLN A 239 -17.82 29.09 12.28
CA GLN A 239 -18.71 28.48 13.25
C GLN A 239 -18.77 26.98 12.97
N ILE A 240 -18.44 26.16 13.95
CA ILE A 240 -18.51 24.70 13.85
C ILE A 240 -19.70 24.30 14.69
N ALA A 241 -20.73 23.71 14.06
CA ALA A 241 -21.86 23.16 14.79
C ALA A 241 -21.38 21.93 15.57
N GLU A 242 -21.36 22.02 16.90
CA GLU A 242 -21.06 20.89 17.77
C GLU A 242 -22.21 19.86 17.61
N ARG A 243 -22.01 18.85 16.77
CA ARG A 243 -22.95 17.74 16.57
C ARG A 243 -22.83 16.68 17.67
N SER A 244 -21.72 16.68 18.40
CA SER A 244 -21.30 15.68 19.39
C SER A 244 -20.71 16.34 20.65
N VAL A 245 -20.63 15.60 21.77
CA VAL A 245 -20.01 16.04 23.03
C VAL A 245 -18.51 16.35 22.86
N ARG A 246 -17.87 15.70 21.88
CA ARG A 246 -16.45 15.85 21.54
C ARG A 246 -16.28 16.56 20.21
N PHE A 247 -15.41 17.57 20.19
CA PHE A 247 -15.08 18.32 18.98
C PHE A 247 -14.33 17.44 17.95
N SER A 248 -14.80 17.44 16.71
CA SER A 248 -14.17 16.76 15.56
C SER A 248 -14.11 17.68 14.34
N LEU A 249 -13.07 17.51 13.52
CA LEU A 249 -12.91 18.17 12.22
C LEU A 249 -13.61 17.45 11.06
N ASP A 250 -14.15 16.24 11.29
CA ASP A 250 -14.92 15.46 10.31
C ASP A 250 -14.20 15.26 8.96
N ILE A 251 -12.93 14.84 8.99
CA ILE A 251 -12.08 14.73 7.79
C ILE A 251 -12.29 13.39 7.08
N CYS A 252 -12.06 12.28 7.80
CA CYS A 252 -12.32 10.92 7.33
C CYS A 252 -12.27 9.92 8.52
N PRO A 253 -12.68 8.65 8.29
CA PRO A 253 -12.69 7.64 9.36
C PRO A 253 -11.31 7.38 9.96
N LEU A 254 -11.28 6.90 11.21
CA LEU A 254 -10.04 6.64 11.95
C LEU A 254 -9.17 5.61 11.24
N SER A 255 -9.77 4.58 10.64
CA SER A 255 -9.06 3.55 9.89
C SER A 255 -8.23 4.13 8.74
N GLU A 256 -8.82 5.06 7.99
CA GLU A 256 -8.16 5.73 6.87
C GLU A 256 -7.05 6.65 7.40
N LEU A 257 -7.31 7.44 8.45
CA LEU A 257 -6.29 8.31 9.07
C LEU A 257 -5.07 7.52 9.57
N VAL A 258 -5.30 6.38 10.24
CA VAL A 258 -4.20 5.52 10.71
C VAL A 258 -3.43 4.95 9.51
N GLY A 259 -4.13 4.46 8.47
CA GLY A 259 -3.51 4.01 7.24
C GLY A 259 -2.64 5.08 6.58
N MET A 260 -3.13 6.31 6.52
CA MET A 260 -2.43 7.44 5.91
C MET A 260 -1.19 7.88 6.71
N TYR A 261 -1.26 7.85 8.04
CA TYR A 261 -0.33 8.62 8.89
C TYR A 261 0.47 7.83 9.93
N HIS A 262 0.35 6.50 9.99
CA HIS A 262 1.09 5.69 10.98
C HIS A 262 2.62 5.77 10.87
N ASN A 263 3.17 6.12 9.70
CA ASN A 263 4.61 6.31 9.49
C ASN A 263 5.16 7.64 10.08
N ARG A 264 4.29 8.49 10.65
CA ARG A 264 4.72 9.74 11.28
C ARG A 264 5.44 9.49 12.60
N GLN A 265 6.38 10.37 12.91
CA GLN A 265 7.10 10.38 14.19
C GLN A 265 6.21 10.91 15.31
N ALA A 266 6.35 10.30 16.47
CA ALA A 266 5.60 10.60 17.68
C ALA A 266 6.56 10.55 18.87
N THR A 267 6.41 11.46 19.83
CA THR A 267 7.24 11.46 21.04
C THR A 267 6.84 10.30 21.94
N GLU A 268 5.54 10.13 22.17
CA GLU A 268 4.96 8.95 22.81
C GLU A 268 4.27 8.09 21.75
N ARG A 269 4.35 6.75 21.84
CA ARG A 269 3.75 5.86 20.84
C ARG A 269 2.23 6.09 20.70
N HIS A 270 1.55 6.34 21.81
CA HIS A 270 0.11 6.68 21.87
C HIS A 270 -0.28 7.84 20.96
N ASP A 271 0.62 8.82 20.77
CA ASP A 271 0.33 10.00 19.96
C ASP A 271 0.12 9.65 18.48
N LYS A 272 0.64 8.51 17.99
CA LYS A 272 0.35 8.02 16.64
C LYS A 272 -1.14 7.79 16.39
N ILE A 273 -1.90 7.52 17.46
CA ILE A 273 -3.35 7.31 17.42
C ILE A 273 -4.07 8.56 17.93
N TYR A 274 -3.65 9.10 19.08
CA TYR A 274 -4.38 10.20 19.75
C TYR A 274 -4.36 11.51 18.96
N ALA A 275 -3.31 11.80 18.20
CA ALA A 275 -3.27 12.97 17.32
C ALA A 275 -4.35 12.92 16.22
N LEU A 276 -4.78 11.72 15.83
CA LEU A 276 -5.75 11.52 14.75
C LEU A 276 -7.20 11.65 15.24
N PHE A 277 -7.44 11.55 16.55
CA PHE A 277 -8.80 11.54 17.10
C PHE A 277 -9.59 12.81 16.79
N GLY A 278 -8.98 13.99 16.87
CA GLY A 278 -9.70 15.22 16.55
C GLY A 278 -9.90 15.45 15.04
N MET A 279 -9.25 14.66 14.19
CA MET A 279 -9.44 14.67 12.72
C MET A 279 -10.53 13.68 12.27
N CYS A 280 -10.81 12.67 13.09
CA CYS A 280 -11.66 11.53 12.77
C CYS A 280 -13.15 11.91 12.66
N SER A 281 -13.83 11.42 11.62
CA SER A 281 -15.29 11.58 11.45
C SER A 281 -16.14 10.66 12.34
N ASP A 282 -15.53 9.61 12.89
CA ASP A 282 -16.26 8.57 13.62
C ASP A 282 -16.55 8.98 15.07
N ASP A 283 -17.62 8.43 15.65
CA ASP A 283 -17.88 8.55 17.08
C ASP A 283 -17.02 7.54 17.86
N LEU A 284 -16.00 8.05 18.53
CA LEU A 284 -15.02 7.26 19.27
C LEU A 284 -15.46 6.96 20.71
N ASP A 285 -16.48 7.65 21.21
CA ASP A 285 -16.91 7.53 22.61
C ASP A 285 -17.63 6.19 22.82
N ASP A 286 -18.49 5.80 21.88
CA ASP A 286 -19.17 4.49 21.85
C ASP A 286 -18.17 3.31 21.72
N ALA A 287 -17.00 3.57 21.14
CA ALA A 287 -15.94 2.58 20.96
C ALA A 287 -15.01 2.45 22.19
N GLY A 288 -15.13 3.32 23.19
CA GLY A 288 -14.23 3.35 24.34
C GLY A 288 -12.77 3.71 23.99
N LEU A 289 -12.58 4.43 22.87
CA LEU A 289 -11.30 4.95 22.38
C LEU A 289 -11.10 6.39 22.89
N LEU A 290 -10.79 6.48 24.19
CA LEU A 290 -10.48 7.73 24.87
C LEU A 290 -8.96 7.90 25.03
N VAL A 291 -8.54 9.16 25.19
CA VAL A 291 -7.15 9.51 25.49
C VAL A 291 -6.85 9.08 26.93
N ASP A 292 -5.93 8.14 27.09
CA ASP A 292 -5.48 7.60 28.36
C ASP A 292 -3.99 7.22 28.22
N TYR A 293 -3.10 8.00 28.81
CA TYR A 293 -1.65 7.71 28.71
C TYR A 293 -1.21 6.61 29.68
N LYS A 294 -2.10 6.11 30.54
CA LYS A 294 -1.81 5.02 31.48
C LYS A 294 -2.06 3.65 30.85
N ILE A 295 -2.85 3.56 29.78
CA ILE A 295 -3.06 2.31 29.08
C ILE A 295 -1.75 1.85 28.43
N PRO A 296 -1.35 0.57 28.54
CA PRO A 296 -0.23 0.05 27.77
C PRO A 296 -0.49 0.11 26.25
N TRP A 297 0.58 0.25 25.46
CA TRP A 297 0.48 0.37 24.00
C TRP A 297 -0.19 -0.86 23.36
N ASP A 298 0.15 -2.07 23.79
CA ASP A 298 -0.41 -3.31 23.25
C ASP A 298 -1.94 -3.37 23.39
N ARG A 299 -2.45 -2.90 24.53
CA ARG A 299 -3.88 -2.79 24.80
C ARG A 299 -4.56 -1.70 23.98
N LEU A 300 -3.90 -0.55 23.79
CA LEU A 300 -4.43 0.50 22.91
C LEU A 300 -4.53 0.02 21.46
N LEU A 301 -3.47 -0.62 20.95
CA LEU A 301 -3.46 -1.17 19.60
C LEU A 301 -4.52 -2.27 19.43
N GLN A 302 -4.70 -3.13 20.44
CA GLN A 302 -5.75 -4.15 20.43
C GLN A 302 -7.16 -3.52 20.37
N LYS A 303 -7.41 -2.45 21.14
CA LYS A 303 -8.68 -1.70 21.08
C LYS A 303 -8.89 -1.07 19.70
N LEU A 304 -7.85 -0.48 19.11
CA LEU A 304 -7.91 0.09 17.77
C LEU A 304 -8.25 -0.97 16.71
N VAL A 305 -7.58 -2.12 16.74
CA VAL A 305 -7.86 -3.21 15.79
C VAL A 305 -9.29 -3.73 15.95
N ASN A 306 -9.75 -3.95 17.17
CA ASN A 306 -11.12 -4.41 17.42
C ASN A 306 -12.17 -3.36 17.01
N TYR A 307 -11.82 -2.07 17.05
CA TYR A 307 -12.68 -1.01 16.55
C TYR A 307 -12.80 -1.04 15.02
N ILE A 308 -11.66 -1.15 14.32
CA ILE A 308 -11.64 -1.16 12.84
C ILE A 308 -12.19 -2.47 12.28
N LEU A 309 -11.91 -3.59 12.95
CA LEU A 309 -12.27 -4.94 12.56
C LEU A 309 -13.06 -5.65 13.70
N PRO A 310 -14.37 -5.38 13.83
CA PRO A 310 -15.14 -5.77 15.02
C PRO A 310 -15.36 -7.27 15.20
N ARG A 311 -15.26 -8.08 14.12
CA ARG A 311 -15.48 -9.53 14.16
C ARG A 311 -14.23 -10.37 13.90
N CYS A 312 -13.05 -9.84 14.26
CA CYS A 312 -11.84 -10.66 14.24
C CYS A 312 -11.97 -11.88 15.18
N LEU A 313 -11.42 -13.01 14.74
CA LEU A 313 -11.34 -14.25 15.51
C LEU A 313 -10.30 -14.14 16.64
N SER A 314 -9.16 -13.49 16.36
CA SER A 314 -8.15 -13.21 17.38
C SER A 314 -7.25 -12.05 16.97
N VAL A 315 -6.78 -11.28 17.96
CA VAL A 315 -5.84 -10.17 17.78
C VAL A 315 -4.69 -10.32 18.78
N SER A 316 -3.45 -10.38 18.29
CA SER A 316 -2.24 -10.42 19.09
C SER A 316 -1.43 -9.13 18.88
N THR A 317 -1.09 -8.47 19.98
CA THR A 317 -0.33 -7.21 20.02
C THR A 317 0.71 -7.25 21.13
N TRP A 318 1.74 -6.41 21.03
CA TRP A 318 2.87 -6.37 21.95
C TRP A 318 3.24 -4.94 22.32
N ASN A 319 3.88 -4.75 23.48
CA ASN A 319 4.21 -3.41 23.96
C ASN A 319 5.46 -2.86 23.28
N ASP A 320 6.40 -3.74 22.94
CA ASP A 320 7.70 -3.37 22.40
C ASP A 320 7.66 -3.12 20.89
N ASN A 321 6.67 -3.70 20.19
CA ASN A 321 6.50 -3.61 18.74
C ASN A 321 5.15 -3.00 18.33
N GLN A 322 5.13 -2.24 17.22
CA GLN A 322 3.91 -1.63 16.67
C GLN A 322 3.26 -2.53 15.60
N VAL A 323 3.25 -3.83 15.85
CA VAL A 323 2.69 -4.84 14.94
C VAL A 323 1.46 -5.47 15.59
N ALA A 324 0.41 -5.66 14.80
CA ALA A 324 -0.75 -6.45 15.16
C ALA A 324 -0.84 -7.69 14.26
N VAL A 325 -1.03 -8.86 14.85
CA VAL A 325 -1.37 -10.09 14.13
C VAL A 325 -2.85 -10.38 14.33
N ILE A 326 -3.57 -10.47 13.22
CA ILE A 326 -5.02 -10.44 13.16
C ILE A 326 -5.51 -11.67 12.42
N VAL A 327 -6.34 -12.49 13.06
CA VAL A 327 -6.99 -13.63 12.41
C VAL A 327 -8.45 -13.26 12.18
N THR A 328 -8.91 -13.31 10.94
CA THR A 328 -10.27 -12.91 10.56
C THR A 328 -10.82 -13.75 9.40
N LEU A 329 -12.14 -13.71 9.21
CA LEU A 329 -12.80 -14.27 8.04
C LEU A 329 -13.02 -13.16 7.00
N ALA A 330 -12.88 -13.52 5.72
CA ALA A 330 -12.96 -12.57 4.60
C ALA A 330 -13.71 -13.14 3.40
N HIS A 331 -14.31 -12.24 2.62
CA HIS A 331 -14.66 -12.45 1.23
C HIS A 331 -13.55 -11.90 0.34
N VAL A 332 -13.01 -12.73 -0.55
CA VAL A 332 -12.08 -12.28 -1.59
C VAL A 332 -12.90 -11.76 -2.76
N LEU A 333 -12.79 -10.47 -3.06
CA LEU A 333 -13.63 -9.83 -4.06
C LEU A 333 -12.95 -9.72 -5.43
N GLY A 334 -11.65 -9.47 -5.45
CA GLY A 334 -10.90 -9.23 -6.69
C GLY A 334 -9.42 -8.99 -6.46
N LYS A 335 -8.72 -8.63 -7.53
CA LYS A 335 -7.29 -8.31 -7.52
C LYS A 335 -7.03 -6.94 -8.15
N VAL A 336 -5.93 -6.31 -7.74
CA VAL A 336 -5.44 -5.07 -8.35
C VAL A 336 -4.77 -5.41 -9.68
N GLN A 337 -5.29 -4.84 -10.76
CA GLN A 337 -4.77 -5.05 -12.11
C GLN A 337 -3.73 -4.00 -12.50
N SER A 338 -3.96 -2.74 -12.15
CA SER A 338 -3.03 -1.66 -12.42
C SER A 338 -3.15 -0.55 -11.39
N VAL A 339 -2.04 0.15 -11.15
CA VAL A 339 -1.96 1.28 -10.23
C VAL A 339 -1.38 2.48 -10.96
N GLU A 340 -2.11 3.58 -10.95
CA GLU A 340 -1.64 4.87 -11.46
C GLU A 340 -1.47 5.81 -10.25
N ALA A 341 -0.22 6.15 -9.94
CA ALA A 341 0.09 7.13 -8.92
C ALA A 341 -0.26 8.53 -9.44
N ARG A 342 -1.01 9.30 -8.63
CA ARG A 342 -1.18 10.74 -8.78
C ARG A 342 -0.62 11.44 -7.56
N GLU A 343 -0.43 12.75 -7.65
CA GLU A 343 0.19 13.55 -6.58
C GLU A 343 -0.41 13.33 -5.19
N GLU A 344 -1.73 13.14 -5.09
CA GLU A 344 -2.47 13.09 -3.81
C GLU A 344 -3.33 11.82 -3.63
N SER A 345 -3.36 10.94 -4.62
CA SER A 345 -4.17 9.72 -4.62
C SER A 345 -3.57 8.71 -5.58
N GLN A 346 -3.83 7.44 -5.36
CA GLN A 346 -3.58 6.40 -6.36
C GLN A 346 -4.91 5.97 -6.97
N ASN A 347 -4.96 5.95 -8.30
CA ASN A 347 -6.04 5.27 -8.98
C ASN A 347 -5.67 3.80 -9.09
N VAL A 348 -6.56 2.94 -8.61
CA VAL A 348 -6.38 1.49 -8.61
C VAL A 348 -7.48 0.89 -9.48
N ILE A 349 -7.09 0.14 -10.51
CA ILE A 349 -8.01 -0.64 -11.31
C ILE A 349 -8.12 -2.02 -10.68
N ILE A 350 -9.33 -2.42 -10.33
CA ILE A 350 -9.65 -3.68 -9.69
C ILE A 350 -10.34 -4.59 -10.70
N ASP A 351 -9.85 -5.81 -10.81
CA ASP A 351 -10.40 -6.92 -11.58
C ASP A 351 -11.22 -7.82 -10.63
N TRP A 352 -12.53 -7.94 -10.87
CA TRP A 352 -13.46 -8.60 -9.96
C TRP A 352 -13.57 -10.10 -10.24
N LYS A 353 -13.49 -10.92 -9.19
CA LYS A 353 -13.61 -12.39 -9.31
C LYS A 353 -15.00 -12.85 -9.76
N THR A 354 -16.03 -12.09 -9.37
CA THR A 354 -17.43 -12.32 -9.75
C THR A 354 -18.02 -10.99 -10.23
N PRO A 355 -18.34 -10.83 -11.52
CA PRO A 355 -18.93 -9.60 -12.03
C PRO A 355 -20.28 -9.39 -11.36
N HIS A 356 -20.42 -8.32 -10.57
CA HIS A 356 -21.61 -8.08 -9.75
C HIS A 356 -22.71 -7.28 -10.45
N MET A 357 -22.61 -7.11 -11.77
CA MET A 357 -23.67 -6.62 -12.65
C MET A 357 -23.30 -7.11 -14.06
N GLU A 358 -24.28 -7.27 -14.94
CA GLU A 358 -24.15 -7.78 -16.31
C GLU A 358 -23.13 -7.04 -17.23
N TYR A 359 -22.34 -6.06 -16.76
CA TYR A 359 -21.59 -5.17 -17.65
C TYR A 359 -20.19 -4.67 -17.21
N HIS A 360 -19.65 -5.01 -16.03
CA HIS A 360 -18.30 -4.51 -15.65
C HIS A 360 -17.39 -5.58 -15.03
N GLU A 361 -16.37 -5.98 -15.79
CA GLU A 361 -15.26 -6.85 -15.34
C GLU A 361 -14.29 -6.11 -14.41
N THR A 362 -14.18 -4.78 -14.55
CA THR A 362 -13.21 -3.96 -13.80
C THR A 362 -13.82 -2.67 -13.26
N SER A 363 -13.22 -2.11 -12.20
CA SER A 363 -13.59 -0.79 -11.65
C SER A 363 -12.38 0.05 -11.27
N CYS A 364 -12.44 1.36 -11.51
CA CYS A 364 -11.39 2.30 -11.13
C CYS A 364 -11.73 3.02 -9.81
N TRP A 365 -10.88 2.84 -8.80
CA TRP A 365 -11.02 3.46 -7.49
C TRP A 365 -9.93 4.50 -7.27
N SER A 366 -10.31 5.68 -6.78
CA SER A 366 -9.36 6.67 -6.29
C SER A 366 -9.19 6.48 -4.79
N ILE A 367 -8.00 6.05 -4.37
CA ILE A 367 -7.63 5.83 -2.97
C ILE A 367 -6.69 6.97 -2.55
N LYS A 368 -6.95 7.59 -1.39
CA LYS A 368 -6.08 8.67 -0.88
C LYS A 368 -4.66 8.16 -0.66
N ALA A 369 -3.68 9.05 -0.81
CA ALA A 369 -2.27 8.73 -0.56
C ALA A 369 -2.11 8.14 0.86
N SER A 370 -1.53 6.93 0.91
CA SER A 370 -1.26 6.17 2.14
C SER A 370 0.24 5.98 2.27
N SER A 371 0.69 5.59 3.46
CA SER A 371 2.11 5.31 3.70
C SER A 371 2.65 4.11 2.89
N LYS A 372 1.74 3.25 2.38
CA LYS A 372 2.01 2.14 1.47
C LYS A 372 1.28 2.38 0.14
N SER A 373 1.88 1.95 -0.97
CA SER A 373 1.24 1.95 -2.28
C SER A 373 0.64 0.58 -2.59
N ALA A 374 -0.50 0.57 -3.28
CA ALA A 374 -1.00 -0.63 -3.92
C ALA A 374 -0.04 -1.07 -5.03
N GLU A 375 0.03 -2.38 -5.28
CA GLU A 375 0.80 -3.00 -6.35
C GLU A 375 -0.09 -3.94 -7.15
N VAL A 376 0.33 -4.21 -8.39
CA VAL A 376 -0.34 -5.20 -9.25
C VAL A 376 -0.28 -6.56 -8.57
N GLY A 377 -1.42 -7.25 -8.49
CA GLY A 377 -1.55 -8.53 -7.79
C GLY A 377 -2.01 -8.43 -6.34
N ASP A 378 -2.10 -7.23 -5.76
CA ASP A 378 -2.70 -7.05 -4.43
C ASP A 378 -4.16 -7.53 -4.42
N ILE A 379 -4.60 -8.11 -3.30
CA ILE A 379 -5.92 -8.73 -3.18
C ILE A 379 -6.89 -7.79 -2.45
N VAL A 380 -8.08 -7.62 -3.02
CA VAL A 380 -9.16 -6.82 -2.46
C VAL A 380 -10.13 -7.73 -1.71
N CYS A 381 -10.28 -7.50 -0.41
CA CYS A 381 -11.09 -8.30 0.50
C CYS A 381 -12.11 -7.47 1.27
N LEU A 382 -13.23 -8.09 1.65
CA LEU A 382 -14.14 -7.58 2.67
C LEU A 382 -14.10 -8.49 3.89
N PHE A 383 -13.67 -7.96 5.04
CA PHE A 383 -13.62 -8.71 6.29
C PHE A 383 -14.98 -8.78 6.99
N ASP A 384 -15.20 -9.85 7.74
CA ASP A 384 -16.44 -10.05 8.50
C ASP A 384 -16.71 -8.87 9.45
N GLY A 385 -17.94 -8.37 9.42
CA GLY A 385 -18.38 -7.23 10.23
C GLY A 385 -17.89 -5.87 9.73
N CYS A 386 -17.07 -5.80 8.69
CA CYS A 386 -16.64 -4.53 8.09
C CYS A 386 -17.58 -4.14 6.95
N SER A 387 -17.84 -2.84 6.82
CA SER A 387 -18.59 -2.25 5.71
C SER A 387 -17.68 -1.74 4.59
N MET A 388 -16.37 -1.69 4.79
CA MET A 388 -15.40 -1.12 3.86
C MET A 388 -14.34 -2.17 3.45
N PRO A 389 -13.85 -2.13 2.20
CA PRO A 389 -12.86 -3.06 1.70
C PRO A 389 -11.45 -2.81 2.28
N THR A 390 -10.66 -3.88 2.32
CA THR A 390 -9.25 -3.88 2.72
C THR A 390 -8.42 -4.47 1.59
N ILE A 391 -7.27 -3.86 1.29
CA ILE A 391 -6.30 -4.38 0.32
C ILE A 391 -5.16 -5.04 1.09
N ILE A 392 -4.87 -6.30 0.75
CA ILE A 392 -3.83 -7.12 1.37
C ILE A 392 -2.82 -7.60 0.33
N ARG A 393 -1.57 -7.76 0.76
CA ARG A 393 -0.45 -8.27 -0.05
C ARG A 393 0.12 -9.52 0.57
N LEU A 394 0.56 -10.46 -0.26
CA LEU A 394 1.27 -11.65 0.20
C LEU A 394 2.79 -11.39 0.24
N CYS A 395 3.36 -11.19 1.43
CA CYS A 395 4.80 -11.06 1.67
C CYS A 395 5.31 -12.32 2.40
N GLY A 396 6.16 -13.11 1.74
CA GLY A 396 6.54 -14.47 2.19
C GLY A 396 5.34 -15.35 2.53
N LEU A 397 5.29 -15.93 3.73
CA LEU A 397 4.15 -16.74 4.15
C LEU A 397 3.00 -15.94 4.76
N ASN A 398 3.11 -14.61 4.82
CA ASN A 398 2.19 -13.77 5.58
C ASN A 398 1.42 -12.80 4.72
N TRP A 399 0.15 -12.60 5.05
CA TRP A 399 -0.66 -11.56 4.45
C TRP A 399 -0.43 -10.26 5.20
N VAL A 400 0.03 -9.23 4.51
CA VAL A 400 0.27 -7.90 5.07
C VAL A 400 -0.88 -6.99 4.67
N ILE A 401 -1.40 -6.23 5.63
CA ILE A 401 -2.37 -5.18 5.35
C ILE A 401 -1.65 -3.99 4.71
N VAL A 402 -2.04 -3.69 3.47
CA VAL A 402 -1.56 -2.51 2.73
C VAL A 402 -2.48 -1.33 3.01
N PHE A 403 -3.79 -1.54 2.89
CA PHE A 403 -4.82 -0.56 3.22
C PHE A 403 -5.94 -1.21 4.01
N ILE A 404 -6.43 -0.53 5.04
CA ILE A 404 -7.49 -1.03 5.91
C ILE A 404 -8.74 -0.16 5.81
N SER A 405 -9.91 -0.79 5.59
CA SER A 405 -11.23 -0.14 5.55
C SER A 405 -11.26 1.16 4.72
N ILE A 406 -10.97 1.03 3.42
CA ILE A 406 -10.84 2.13 2.46
C ILE A 406 -12.23 2.65 2.07
N THR A 407 -12.38 3.96 1.87
CA THR A 407 -13.59 4.50 1.22
C THR A 407 -13.39 4.54 -0.30
N PRO A 408 -14.01 3.66 -1.11
CA PRO A 408 -13.80 3.67 -2.55
C PRO A 408 -14.46 4.88 -3.20
N GLN A 409 -13.68 5.81 -3.74
CA GLN A 409 -14.20 6.87 -4.62
C GLN A 409 -14.15 6.40 -6.07
N ILE A 410 -15.31 6.01 -6.59
CA ILE A 410 -15.42 5.52 -7.96
C ILE A 410 -15.45 6.71 -8.91
N LYS A 411 -14.48 6.79 -9.80
CA LYS A 411 -14.52 7.75 -10.90
C LYS A 411 -15.33 7.13 -12.04
N PRO A 412 -16.33 7.83 -12.59
CA PRO A 412 -16.88 7.43 -13.88
C PRO A 412 -15.71 7.42 -14.87
N ALA A 413 -15.52 6.32 -15.60
CA ALA A 413 -14.52 6.25 -16.66
C ALA A 413 -14.71 7.44 -17.63
N GLU A 414 -13.64 7.96 -18.21
CA GLU A 414 -13.61 9.15 -19.09
C GLU A 414 -14.45 9.02 -20.39
N TYR A 415 -15.30 8.00 -20.51
CA TYR A 415 -16.29 7.85 -21.58
C TYR A 415 -17.69 8.20 -21.07
N PRO A 416 -18.39 9.17 -21.69
CA PRO A 416 -19.79 9.42 -21.39
C PRO A 416 -20.63 8.31 -22.00
N SER A 417 -20.83 7.21 -21.26
CA SER A 417 -21.86 6.24 -21.59
C SER A 417 -23.15 6.64 -20.87
N MET A 418 -24.27 6.64 -21.59
CA MET A 418 -25.61 7.08 -21.13
C MET A 418 -26.24 6.14 -20.06
N TYR A 419 -25.44 5.39 -19.30
CA TYR A 419 -25.90 4.35 -18.36
C TYR A 419 -25.18 4.42 -17.01
N PHE A 420 -24.91 5.62 -16.48
CA PHE A 420 -24.49 5.78 -15.09
C PHE A 420 -25.69 5.68 -14.15
N ASP A 421 -26.21 4.48 -13.97
CA ASP A 421 -27.13 4.19 -12.89
C ASP A 421 -26.66 2.95 -12.12
N THR A 422 -26.36 3.16 -10.83
CA THR A 422 -26.42 2.18 -9.74
C THR A 422 -25.22 1.26 -9.41
N TRP A 423 -23.95 1.68 -9.58
CA TRP A 423 -22.91 1.03 -8.76
C TRP A 423 -23.04 1.50 -7.30
N ASN A 424 -23.54 0.62 -6.42
CA ASN A 424 -23.71 0.90 -5.00
C ASN A 424 -22.95 -0.14 -4.15
N TRP A 425 -21.92 0.32 -3.45
CA TRP A 425 -21.11 -0.50 -2.55
C TRP A 425 -21.95 -1.17 -1.46
N ALA A 426 -22.99 -0.49 -0.94
CA ALA A 426 -23.86 -1.05 0.09
C ALA A 426 -24.62 -2.29 -0.42
N ASN A 427 -25.10 -2.26 -1.66
CA ASN A 427 -25.81 -3.39 -2.27
C ASN A 427 -24.89 -4.60 -2.46
N LEU A 428 -23.62 -4.36 -2.85
CA LEU A 428 -22.60 -5.40 -2.93
C LEU A 428 -22.41 -6.06 -1.55
N VAL A 429 -22.20 -5.27 -0.51
CA VAL A 429 -22.02 -5.78 0.86
C VAL A 429 -23.22 -6.60 1.33
N GLU A 430 -24.46 -6.14 1.06
CA GLU A 430 -25.69 -6.86 1.42
C GLU A 430 -25.89 -8.18 0.67
N SER A 431 -25.39 -8.27 -0.56
CA SER A 431 -25.50 -9.47 -1.39
C SER A 431 -24.48 -10.57 -1.04
N LEU A 432 -23.42 -10.22 -0.29
CA LEU A 432 -22.39 -11.17 0.10
C LEU A 432 -22.92 -12.11 1.18
N GLY A 433 -22.68 -13.40 1.00
CA GLY A 433 -23.08 -14.44 1.94
C GLY A 433 -22.21 -14.49 3.20
N LYS A 434 -22.05 -15.68 3.78
CA LYS A 434 -21.11 -15.87 4.88
C LYS A 434 -19.67 -15.94 4.34
N PRO A 435 -18.71 -15.29 5.02
CA PRO A 435 -17.31 -15.32 4.59
C PRO A 435 -16.75 -16.74 4.72
N SER A 436 -16.06 -17.19 3.68
CA SER A 436 -15.57 -18.57 3.56
C SER A 436 -14.08 -18.72 3.84
N ALA A 437 -13.28 -17.65 3.68
CA ALA A 437 -11.83 -17.72 3.77
C ALA A 437 -11.30 -17.17 5.10
N LYS A 438 -10.49 -17.98 5.80
CA LYS A 438 -9.78 -17.56 7.02
C LYS A 438 -8.40 -17.00 6.66
N PHE A 439 -8.12 -15.79 7.13
CA PHE A 439 -6.84 -15.12 6.94
C PHE A 439 -6.15 -14.87 8.27
N GLU A 440 -4.82 -15.00 8.26
CA GLU A 440 -3.92 -14.51 9.28
C GLU A 440 -3.13 -13.34 8.68
N LEU A 441 -3.33 -12.16 9.23
CA LEU A 441 -2.89 -10.88 8.69
C LEU A 441 -1.90 -10.22 9.63
N ILE A 442 -0.89 -9.58 9.07
CA ILE A 442 0.06 -8.73 9.76
C ILE A 442 -0.25 -7.28 9.41
N TRP A 443 -0.56 -6.49 10.42
CA TRP A 443 -0.66 -5.05 10.29
C TRP A 443 0.51 -4.40 11.00
N ASP A 444 1.49 -3.99 10.20
CA ASP A 444 2.68 -3.28 10.66
C ASP A 444 2.46 -1.76 10.62
N LEU A 445 2.53 -1.13 11.78
CA LEU A 445 2.46 0.32 11.97
C LEU A 445 3.85 0.95 12.22
N ASP A 446 4.91 0.14 12.30
CA ASP A 446 6.28 0.61 12.38
C ASP A 446 6.95 0.48 11.00
N MET A 447 7.64 1.51 10.55
CA MET A 447 8.50 1.44 9.34
C MET A 447 9.81 2.18 9.56
N GLN A 448 10.20 2.44 10.82
CA GLN A 448 11.59 2.81 11.05
C GLN A 448 12.44 1.58 10.70
N GLN A 449 13.26 1.72 9.65
CA GLN A 449 14.34 0.79 9.33
C GLN A 449 15.32 0.74 10.52
N ASP A 450 15.02 -0.06 11.54
CA ASP A 450 15.98 -0.35 12.60
C ASP A 450 17.05 -1.27 12.01
N GLN A 451 18.13 -0.69 11.49
CA GLN A 451 19.28 -1.36 10.87
C GLN A 451 20.16 -2.14 11.89
N GLY A 452 19.61 -2.63 13.01
CA GLY A 452 20.42 -2.97 14.19
C GLY A 452 20.25 -4.34 14.83
N ASN A 453 19.13 -5.06 14.64
CA ASN A 453 18.86 -6.24 15.47
C ASN A 453 19.35 -7.56 14.82
N ARG A 454 20.44 -8.11 15.37
CA ARG A 454 20.86 -9.52 15.12
C ARG A 454 19.89 -10.48 15.81
N PRO A 455 19.66 -11.68 15.25
CA PRO A 455 18.77 -12.66 15.84
C PRO A 455 19.31 -13.17 17.19
N PRO A 456 18.44 -13.46 18.18
CA PRO A 456 18.86 -14.18 19.38
C PRO A 456 19.31 -15.60 19.03
N SER A 457 20.29 -16.10 19.78
CA SER A 457 21.00 -17.38 19.59
C SER A 457 20.07 -18.59 19.42
N ASN A 458 18.84 -18.49 19.92
CA ASN A 458 17.81 -19.51 19.96
C ASN A 458 17.09 -19.67 18.61
N VAL A 459 17.07 -18.62 17.78
CA VAL A 459 16.45 -18.61 16.44
C VAL A 459 17.45 -19.01 15.36
N ALA A 460 18.76 -18.82 15.61
CA ALA A 460 19.83 -19.35 14.77
C ALA A 460 19.88 -20.90 14.73
N ALA A 461 19.17 -21.57 15.64
CA ALA A 461 19.03 -23.02 15.68
C ALA A 461 17.78 -23.55 14.95
N MET A 462 16.91 -22.68 14.41
CA MET A 462 15.76 -23.11 13.60
C MET A 462 16.23 -23.43 12.17
N SER A 463 16.42 -24.72 11.90
CA SER A 463 16.67 -25.23 10.55
C SER A 463 15.43 -25.07 9.66
N PRO A 464 15.57 -24.97 8.32
CA PRO A 464 14.46 -24.76 7.37
C PRO A 464 13.43 -25.90 7.38
N THR A 465 13.81 -27.04 7.97
CA THR A 465 13.04 -28.29 7.98
C THR A 465 12.05 -28.40 9.14
N THR A 466 12.06 -27.48 10.10
CA THR A 466 11.14 -27.52 11.25
C THR A 466 10.40 -26.19 11.43
N THR A 467 9.85 -25.65 10.35
CA THR A 467 8.79 -24.64 10.42
C THR A 467 7.48 -25.34 10.78
N ASN A 468 7.35 -25.74 12.04
CA ASN A 468 6.04 -25.69 12.65
C ASN A 468 5.56 -24.25 12.47
N SER A 469 4.51 -24.05 11.67
CA SER A 469 3.65 -22.85 11.65
C SER A 469 3.72 -22.17 13.01
N ILE A 470 3.84 -20.84 13.13
CA ILE A 470 3.86 -20.18 14.45
C ILE A 470 2.63 -20.66 15.25
N GLN A 471 2.82 -21.65 16.13
CA GLN A 471 1.72 -22.50 16.56
C GLN A 471 0.89 -21.73 17.58
N PRO A 472 -0.45 -21.91 17.58
CA PRO A 472 -1.43 -21.75 18.65
C PRO A 472 -0.95 -21.74 20.11
N SER A 473 0.05 -22.56 20.36
CA SER A 473 0.62 -22.92 21.65
C SER A 473 1.95 -22.23 22.00
N MET A 474 2.60 -21.53 21.06
CA MET A 474 3.86 -20.80 21.33
C MET A 474 3.65 -19.66 22.33
N ALA A 475 4.64 -19.45 23.20
CA ALA A 475 4.65 -18.32 24.12
C ALA A 475 4.61 -16.99 23.36
N LYS A 476 3.90 -16.00 23.91
CA LYS A 476 3.62 -14.70 23.26
C LYS A 476 4.92 -14.01 22.78
N ASP A 477 6.00 -14.12 23.53
CA ASP A 477 7.29 -13.47 23.27
C ASP A 477 8.13 -14.19 22.19
N ASP A 478 7.92 -15.50 22.00
CA ASP A 478 8.59 -16.27 20.94
C ASP A 478 7.88 -16.05 19.60
N ARG A 479 6.56 -15.87 19.62
CA ARG A 479 5.80 -15.45 18.43
C ARG A 479 6.20 -14.06 17.96
N GLU A 480 6.29 -13.11 18.88
CA GLU A 480 6.72 -11.74 18.59
C GLU A 480 8.05 -11.74 17.83
N ARG A 481 9.03 -12.47 18.36
CA ARG A 481 10.37 -12.57 17.77
C ARG A 481 10.36 -13.24 16.39
N ALA A 482 9.49 -14.23 16.16
CA ALA A 482 9.35 -14.87 14.85
C ALA A 482 8.73 -13.93 13.79
N TYR A 483 7.67 -13.19 14.14
CA TYR A 483 7.07 -12.21 13.21
C TYR A 483 8.00 -11.03 12.92
N VAL A 484 8.69 -10.52 13.95
CA VAL A 484 9.70 -9.47 13.77
C VAL A 484 10.86 -9.97 12.90
N TRP A 485 11.27 -11.24 13.00
CA TRP A 485 12.32 -11.80 12.15
C TRP A 485 11.89 -11.97 10.69
N LEU A 486 10.66 -12.44 10.44
CA LEU A 486 10.10 -12.57 9.08
C LEU A 486 10.04 -11.22 8.35
N ARG A 487 9.87 -10.12 9.10
CA ARG A 487 9.91 -8.73 8.60
C ARG A 487 11.19 -8.36 7.84
N TYR A 488 12.33 -8.98 8.15
CA TYR A 488 13.65 -8.53 7.68
C TYR A 488 14.28 -9.35 6.55
N ARG A 489 13.72 -10.52 6.18
CA ARG A 489 14.45 -11.48 5.32
C ARG A 489 14.02 -11.51 3.85
N GLU A 490 13.10 -10.67 3.41
CA GLU A 490 12.52 -10.81 2.06
C GLU A 490 13.22 -9.98 0.98
N LYS A 491 14.51 -10.28 0.79
CA LYS A 491 15.02 -10.50 -0.56
C LYS A 491 15.75 -11.84 -0.56
N GLU A 492 15.20 -12.79 -1.32
CA GLU A 492 15.76 -14.09 -1.71
C GLU A 492 15.69 -15.24 -0.68
N SER A 493 14.81 -16.21 -0.93
CA SER A 493 15.23 -17.63 -1.01
C SER A 493 14.19 -18.50 -1.74
N LEU A 494 14.67 -19.31 -2.69
CA LEU A 494 13.93 -20.30 -3.48
C LEU A 494 13.09 -21.30 -2.66
N SER A 495 13.44 -21.54 -1.40
CA SER A 495 12.72 -22.44 -0.49
C SER A 495 11.30 -21.94 -0.12
N GLU A 496 11.06 -20.64 -0.26
CA GLU A 496 9.78 -20.00 0.06
C GLU A 496 8.71 -20.27 -1.02
N ILE A 497 9.12 -20.32 -2.29
CA ILE A 497 8.25 -20.64 -3.44
C ILE A 497 7.79 -22.10 -3.35
N GLU A 498 8.69 -22.99 -2.92
CA GLU A 498 8.45 -24.42 -2.75
C GLU A 498 7.43 -24.71 -1.63
N TYR A 499 7.48 -23.94 -0.54
CA TYR A 499 6.48 -23.99 0.52
C TYR A 499 5.13 -23.39 0.10
N ARG A 500 5.13 -22.28 -0.65
CA ARG A 500 3.91 -21.62 -1.15
C ARG A 500 3.10 -22.50 -2.10
N LEU A 501 3.76 -23.30 -2.95
CA LEU A 501 3.08 -24.33 -3.75
C LEU A 501 2.40 -25.39 -2.88
N ARG A 502 3.07 -25.84 -1.80
CA ARG A 502 2.48 -26.80 -0.83
C ARG A 502 1.31 -26.21 -0.06
N GLU A 503 1.34 -24.93 0.27
CA GLU A 503 0.28 -24.28 1.04
C GLU A 503 -0.97 -23.98 0.19
N ILE A 504 -0.78 -23.58 -1.09
CA ILE A 504 -1.89 -23.39 -2.04
C ILE A 504 -2.61 -24.71 -2.31
N VAL A 505 -1.86 -25.80 -2.49
CA VAL A 505 -2.41 -27.16 -2.65
C VAL A 505 -3.15 -27.64 -1.40
N ASN A 506 -2.73 -27.23 -0.20
CA ASN A 506 -3.41 -27.55 1.06
C ASN A 506 -4.62 -26.63 1.35
N LYS A 507 -4.67 -25.42 0.79
CA LYS A 507 -5.75 -24.43 1.02
C LYS A 507 -6.85 -24.47 -0.03
N LEU A 508 -6.57 -24.93 -1.24
CA LEU A 508 -7.63 -25.45 -2.09
C LEU A 508 -8.07 -26.77 -1.47
N ASP A 509 -9.20 -26.77 -0.78
CA ASP A 509 -9.83 -28.01 -0.35
C ASP A 509 -10.34 -28.74 -1.59
N ILE A 510 -9.43 -29.45 -2.26
CA ILE A 510 -9.66 -30.14 -3.54
C ILE A 510 -10.83 -31.13 -3.35
N ALA A 511 -11.02 -31.70 -2.16
CA ALA A 511 -12.16 -32.56 -1.85
C ALA A 511 -13.50 -31.82 -1.92
N THR A 512 -13.57 -30.60 -1.39
CA THR A 512 -14.77 -29.76 -1.44
C THR A 512 -15.02 -29.20 -2.84
N ALA A 513 -13.96 -28.76 -3.54
CA ALA A 513 -14.02 -28.32 -4.94
C ALA A 513 -14.43 -29.46 -5.90
N ILE A 514 -13.94 -30.69 -5.69
CA ILE A 514 -14.34 -31.89 -6.42
C ILE A 514 -15.82 -32.24 -6.16
N SER A 515 -16.30 -32.08 -4.92
CA SER A 515 -17.71 -32.36 -4.58
C SER A 515 -18.69 -31.35 -5.20
N GLU A 516 -18.30 -30.07 -5.31
CA GLU A 516 -19.10 -29.04 -5.97
C GLU A 516 -19.07 -29.18 -7.50
N LEU A 517 -17.97 -29.70 -8.06
CA LEU A 517 -17.82 -30.02 -9.49
C LEU A 517 -18.63 -31.25 -9.94
N ASP A 518 -19.01 -32.16 -9.03
CA ASP A 518 -19.81 -33.35 -9.34
C ASP A 518 -21.32 -33.02 -9.52
N PHE A 519 -21.77 -31.88 -8.99
CA PHE A 519 -23.18 -31.46 -9.00
C PHE A 519 -23.60 -30.76 -10.30
N HIS A 520 -22.64 -30.18 -11.01
CA HIS A 520 -22.84 -29.56 -12.31
C HIS A 520 -21.97 -30.31 -13.32
N LEU A 521 -22.58 -30.87 -14.38
CA LEU A 521 -22.00 -31.16 -15.72
C LEU A 521 -22.05 -32.63 -16.19
N SER A 522 -22.11 -32.77 -17.52
CA SER A 522 -22.62 -33.94 -18.27
C SER A 522 -21.59 -34.66 -19.15
N SER A 523 -20.28 -34.58 -18.85
CA SER A 523 -19.23 -35.17 -19.69
C SER A 523 -18.61 -36.43 -19.05
N VAL A 524 -18.66 -37.55 -19.79
CA VAL A 524 -18.17 -38.88 -19.36
C VAL A 524 -16.65 -38.88 -19.10
N TYR A 525 -15.87 -38.17 -19.92
CA TYR A 525 -14.41 -38.09 -19.78
C TYR A 525 -13.96 -37.27 -18.56
N PHE A 526 -14.79 -36.36 -18.06
CA PHE A 526 -14.47 -35.56 -16.88
C PHE A 526 -14.80 -36.30 -15.57
N LYS A 527 -15.78 -37.22 -15.61
CA LYS A 527 -16.07 -38.14 -14.50
C LYS A 527 -14.97 -39.18 -14.26
N GLU A 528 -14.36 -39.68 -15.33
CA GLU A 528 -13.24 -40.64 -15.23
C GLU A 528 -12.00 -40.00 -14.58
N SER A 529 -11.71 -38.73 -14.91
CA SER A 529 -10.62 -37.95 -14.29
C SER A 529 -10.84 -37.68 -12.80
N ILE A 530 -12.09 -37.43 -12.38
CA ILE A 530 -12.44 -37.30 -10.96
C ILE A 530 -12.34 -38.65 -10.23
N HIS A 531 -12.72 -39.75 -10.87
CA HIS A 531 -12.58 -41.11 -10.32
C HIS A 531 -11.11 -41.53 -10.13
N ALA A 532 -10.23 -41.10 -11.04
CA ALA A 532 -8.78 -41.33 -10.93
C ALA A 532 -8.17 -40.55 -9.76
N LEU A 533 -8.55 -39.27 -9.61
CA LEU A 533 -8.14 -38.44 -8.49
C LEU A 533 -8.64 -38.98 -7.14
N GLN A 534 -9.88 -39.47 -7.09
CA GLN A 534 -10.43 -40.15 -5.89
C GLN A 534 -9.68 -41.45 -5.56
N SER A 535 -9.29 -42.22 -6.57
CA SER A 535 -8.53 -43.48 -6.37
C SER A 535 -7.13 -43.21 -5.81
N ILE A 536 -6.44 -42.16 -6.30
CA ILE A 536 -5.13 -41.74 -5.79
C ILE A 536 -5.24 -41.25 -4.34
N LEU A 537 -6.29 -40.50 -4.02
CA LEU A 537 -6.54 -40.01 -2.66
C LEU A 537 -6.76 -41.17 -1.67
N THR A 538 -7.52 -42.20 -2.07
CA THR A 538 -7.73 -43.40 -1.23
C THR A 538 -6.47 -44.23 -1.02
N VAL A 539 -5.58 -44.32 -2.01
CA VAL A 539 -4.27 -45.01 -1.88
C VAL A 539 -3.32 -44.23 -0.98
N TRP A 540 -3.32 -42.90 -1.09
CA TRP A 540 -2.55 -42.00 -0.24
C TRP A 540 -2.96 -42.08 1.23
N GLU A 541 -4.27 -42.06 1.52
CA GLU A 541 -4.81 -42.21 2.87
C GLU A 541 -4.54 -43.60 3.48
N ALA A 542 -4.60 -44.66 2.66
CA ALA A 542 -4.23 -46.01 3.07
C ALA A 542 -2.72 -46.14 3.38
N SER A 543 -1.85 -45.45 2.64
CA SER A 543 -0.39 -45.48 2.86
C SER A 543 0.05 -44.75 4.14
N LYS A 544 -0.71 -43.73 4.55
CA LYS A 544 -0.48 -42.94 5.78
C LYS A 544 -0.81 -43.73 7.06
N ALA A 545 -1.60 -44.80 6.95
CA ALA A 545 -2.01 -45.65 8.08
C ALA A 545 -0.97 -46.72 8.47
N THR A 546 -0.01 -47.05 7.60
CA THR A 546 1.07 -48.00 7.89
C THR A 546 2.30 -47.29 8.44
N LYS A 547 2.49 -47.40 9.76
CA LYS A 547 3.70 -46.96 10.50
C LYS A 547 4.95 -47.61 9.90
N GLU A 548 5.89 -46.80 9.40
CA GLU A 548 7.33 -46.88 9.73
C GLU A 548 8.11 -45.76 9.01
N VAL A 549 8.72 -44.88 9.82
CA VAL A 549 9.28 -43.57 9.46
C VAL A 549 10.82 -43.59 9.58
N GLN A 550 11.53 -44.55 8.97
CA GLN A 550 13.00 -44.52 9.01
C GLN A 550 13.75 -44.62 7.67
N ASP A 551 13.07 -44.76 6.54
CA ASP A 551 13.68 -44.65 5.20
C ASP A 551 13.51 -43.27 4.53
N LEU A 552 13.14 -42.25 5.31
CA LEU A 552 12.60 -40.96 4.83
C LEU A 552 13.58 -40.03 4.09
N MET A 553 14.90 -40.33 4.06
CA MET A 553 15.87 -39.48 3.35
C MET A 553 16.10 -39.88 1.89
N VAL A 554 15.84 -41.13 1.50
CA VAL A 554 15.98 -41.58 0.09
C VAL A 554 14.65 -41.42 -0.68
N LYS A 555 13.53 -41.25 0.03
CA LYS A 555 12.20 -41.06 -0.56
C LYS A 555 11.90 -39.63 -1.04
N ASN A 556 12.55 -38.62 -0.48
CA ASN A 556 12.27 -37.21 -0.81
C ASN A 556 12.76 -36.78 -2.21
N GLU A 557 13.78 -37.42 -2.79
CA GLU A 557 14.14 -37.19 -4.21
C GLU A 557 13.15 -37.89 -5.15
N LEU A 558 12.72 -39.12 -4.81
CA LEU A 558 11.72 -39.86 -5.59
C LEU A 558 10.30 -39.25 -5.52
N GLU A 559 9.97 -38.51 -4.46
CA GLU A 559 8.66 -37.87 -4.26
C GLU A 559 8.51 -36.55 -5.03
N ILE A 560 9.59 -35.82 -5.31
CA ILE A 560 9.57 -34.65 -6.21
C ILE A 560 9.34 -35.12 -7.65
N ASP A 561 10.03 -36.19 -8.09
CA ASP A 561 9.80 -36.80 -9.40
C ASP A 561 8.36 -37.32 -9.55
N GLN A 562 7.74 -37.86 -8.49
CA GLN A 562 6.34 -38.31 -8.52
C GLN A 562 5.31 -37.17 -8.51
N ILE A 563 5.59 -36.05 -7.85
CA ILE A 563 4.73 -34.86 -7.88
C ILE A 563 4.87 -34.15 -9.23
N ILE A 564 6.07 -34.10 -9.79
CA ILE A 564 6.33 -33.64 -11.16
C ILE A 564 5.65 -34.59 -12.16
N ASP A 565 5.73 -35.90 -12.00
CA ASP A 565 5.00 -36.88 -12.84
C ASP A 565 3.47 -36.76 -12.70
N ALA A 566 2.96 -36.42 -11.51
CA ALA A 566 1.53 -36.16 -11.29
C ALA A 566 1.07 -34.83 -11.93
N LEU A 567 1.88 -33.78 -11.86
CA LEU A 567 1.64 -32.50 -12.54
C LEU A 567 1.80 -32.62 -14.07
N LEU A 568 2.74 -33.45 -14.53
CA LEU A 568 2.91 -33.84 -15.93
C LEU A 568 1.77 -34.77 -16.39
N GLY A 569 1.16 -35.55 -15.49
CA GLY A 569 0.02 -36.42 -15.77
C GLY A 569 -1.32 -35.67 -15.93
N VAL A 570 -1.46 -34.50 -15.32
CA VAL A 570 -2.60 -33.60 -15.55
C VAL A 570 -2.31 -32.75 -16.80
N CYS A 571 -2.80 -33.21 -17.95
CA CYS A 571 -2.68 -32.50 -19.24
C CYS A 571 -1.23 -32.12 -19.62
N GLY A 572 -0.25 -32.99 -19.37
CA GLY A 572 1.12 -32.81 -19.86
C GLY A 572 1.96 -31.74 -19.16
N GLY A 573 1.54 -31.24 -17.99
CA GLY A 573 2.25 -30.17 -17.27
C GLY A 573 2.09 -28.77 -17.86
N TRP A 574 1.16 -28.58 -18.80
CA TRP A 574 1.06 -27.32 -19.56
C TRP A 574 0.12 -26.28 -18.97
N LEU A 575 -0.88 -26.69 -18.18
CA LEU A 575 -1.78 -25.75 -17.50
C LEU A 575 -1.02 -24.86 -16.48
N PRO A 576 -0.09 -25.41 -15.66
CA PRO A 576 0.75 -24.59 -14.78
C PRO A 576 1.71 -23.66 -15.54
N LEU A 577 2.21 -24.09 -16.71
CA LEU A 577 3.08 -23.24 -17.51
C LEU A 577 2.31 -22.07 -18.14
N ASN A 578 1.09 -22.29 -18.61
CA ASN A 578 0.27 -21.22 -19.17
C ASN A 578 0.01 -20.10 -18.16
N TRP A 579 -0.19 -20.45 -16.88
CA TRP A 579 -0.32 -19.46 -15.81
C TRP A 579 0.99 -18.71 -15.54
N ALA A 580 2.14 -19.40 -15.53
CA ALA A 580 3.44 -18.75 -15.36
C ALA A 580 3.77 -17.79 -16.53
N ILE A 581 3.33 -18.13 -17.74
CA ILE A 581 3.51 -17.31 -18.95
C ILE A 581 2.56 -16.10 -18.97
N ASP A 582 1.29 -16.29 -18.61
CA ASP A 582 0.30 -15.21 -18.56
C ASP A 582 0.62 -14.17 -17.45
N ASP A 583 1.31 -14.61 -16.38
CA ASP A 583 1.77 -13.77 -15.28
C ASP A 583 3.16 -13.13 -15.53
N GLY A 584 3.83 -13.49 -16.62
CA GLY A 584 5.16 -12.98 -16.96
C GLY A 584 6.31 -13.52 -16.09
N ASP A 585 6.08 -14.60 -15.33
CA ASP A 585 7.08 -15.24 -14.49
C ASP A 585 7.99 -16.16 -15.33
N MET A 586 9.00 -15.52 -15.94
CA MET A 586 9.98 -16.16 -16.81
C MET A 586 10.88 -17.18 -16.09
N VAL A 587 10.94 -17.13 -14.75
CA VAL A 587 11.76 -18.05 -13.94
C VAL A 587 11.01 -19.36 -13.71
N VAL A 588 9.74 -19.28 -13.32
CA VAL A 588 8.86 -20.46 -13.21
C VAL A 588 8.63 -21.10 -14.58
N ALA A 589 8.45 -20.28 -15.61
CA ALA A 589 8.34 -20.77 -16.98
C ALA A 589 9.61 -21.53 -17.43
N GLY A 590 10.80 -20.98 -17.15
CA GLY A 590 12.07 -21.62 -17.47
C GLY A 590 12.29 -22.96 -16.72
N LEU A 591 11.88 -23.04 -15.45
CA LEU A 591 11.98 -24.25 -14.63
C LEU A 591 11.02 -25.34 -15.13
N LEU A 592 9.76 -25.00 -15.40
CA LEU A 592 8.77 -25.94 -15.94
C LEU A 592 9.20 -26.48 -17.31
N LEU A 593 9.77 -25.64 -18.18
CA LEU A 593 10.34 -26.04 -19.47
C LEU A 593 11.58 -26.93 -19.36
N PHE A 594 12.29 -26.91 -18.22
CA PHE A 594 13.45 -27.78 -18.01
C PHE A 594 13.04 -29.25 -17.77
N TYR A 595 11.90 -29.46 -17.10
CA TYR A 595 11.38 -30.77 -16.69
C TYR A 595 10.23 -31.30 -17.55
N ALA A 596 9.45 -30.44 -18.22
CA ALA A 596 8.36 -30.86 -19.11
C ALA A 596 8.86 -31.25 -20.52
N ASN A 597 8.13 -32.15 -21.19
CA ASN A 597 8.36 -32.43 -22.62
C ASN A 597 7.83 -31.25 -23.45
N PRO A 598 8.69 -30.44 -24.09
CA PRO A 598 8.25 -29.23 -24.77
C PRO A 598 7.58 -29.51 -26.12
N ASN A 599 7.50 -30.78 -26.54
CA ASN A 599 6.77 -31.27 -27.72
C ASN A 599 5.51 -32.05 -27.35
N ALA A 600 5.06 -32.04 -26.09
CA ALA A 600 3.83 -32.70 -25.69
C ALA A 600 2.62 -32.09 -26.40
N GLU A 601 1.75 -32.94 -26.96
CA GLU A 601 0.52 -32.49 -27.62
C GLU A 601 -0.49 -31.94 -26.59
N LEU A 602 -0.96 -30.72 -26.81
CA LEU A 602 -2.08 -30.10 -26.10
C LEU A 602 -3.43 -30.59 -26.64
N GLY A 603 -4.53 -30.11 -26.06
CA GLY A 603 -5.86 -30.28 -26.63
C GLY A 603 -5.89 -29.88 -28.11
N HIS A 604 -6.51 -30.72 -28.96
CA HIS A 604 -6.51 -30.64 -30.44
C HIS A 604 -5.18 -31.00 -31.15
N GLY A 605 -4.15 -31.46 -30.44
CA GLY A 605 -2.88 -31.92 -31.04
C GLY A 605 -1.90 -30.80 -31.37
N LEU A 606 -2.03 -29.63 -30.75
CA LEU A 606 -1.10 -28.50 -30.89
C LEU A 606 0.07 -28.65 -29.91
N THR A 607 1.30 -28.43 -30.33
CA THR A 607 2.43 -28.31 -29.39
C THR A 607 2.45 -26.94 -28.69
N PRO A 608 3.14 -26.83 -27.55
CA PRO A 608 3.61 -25.57 -26.97
C PRO A 608 3.98 -24.47 -27.96
N LEU A 609 4.87 -24.82 -28.89
CA LEU A 609 5.37 -23.89 -29.88
C LEU A 609 4.30 -23.55 -30.92
N ALA A 610 3.49 -24.53 -31.35
CA ALA A 610 2.39 -24.30 -32.28
C ALA A 610 1.34 -23.35 -31.69
N TRP A 611 1.01 -23.50 -30.40
CA TRP A 611 0.09 -22.59 -29.71
C TRP A 611 0.66 -21.19 -29.56
N ALA A 612 1.91 -21.04 -29.09
CA ALA A 612 2.57 -19.74 -28.96
C ALA A 612 2.69 -19.03 -30.32
N SER A 613 2.87 -19.81 -31.39
CA SER A 613 2.91 -19.30 -32.77
C SER A 613 1.53 -18.90 -33.29
N GLU A 614 0.46 -19.57 -32.87
CA GLU A 614 -0.92 -19.20 -33.19
C GLU A 614 -1.45 -18.02 -32.37
N SER A 615 -0.92 -17.79 -31.16
CA SER A 615 -1.28 -16.65 -30.31
C SER A 615 -0.43 -15.40 -30.54
N GLY A 616 0.71 -15.52 -31.23
CA GLY A 616 1.61 -14.40 -31.53
C GLY A 616 2.54 -14.02 -30.39
N ASN A 617 2.73 -14.88 -29.39
CA ASN A 617 3.54 -14.59 -28.21
C ASN A 617 5.03 -14.81 -28.49
N ASP A 618 5.71 -13.78 -28.97
CA ASP A 618 7.09 -13.84 -29.45
C ASP A 618 8.13 -14.08 -28.32
N LEU A 619 7.81 -13.73 -27.07
CA LEU A 619 8.64 -13.98 -25.90
C LEU A 619 8.68 -15.48 -25.56
N VAL A 620 7.52 -16.14 -25.58
CA VAL A 620 7.39 -17.58 -25.34
C VAL A 620 8.02 -18.39 -26.46
N VAL A 621 7.81 -17.98 -27.71
CA VAL A 621 8.48 -18.60 -28.87
C VAL A 621 10.01 -18.53 -28.71
N LYS A 622 10.54 -17.40 -28.24
CA LYS A 622 11.98 -17.26 -28.00
C LYS A 622 12.47 -18.20 -26.89
N LEU A 623 11.79 -18.22 -25.74
CA LEU A 623 12.13 -19.14 -24.64
C LEU A 623 12.12 -20.60 -25.09
N LEU A 624 11.09 -21.02 -25.83
CA LEU A 624 10.97 -22.39 -26.33
C LEU A 624 12.11 -22.74 -27.30
N ILE A 625 12.45 -21.85 -28.23
CA ILE A 625 13.58 -22.05 -29.15
C ILE A 625 14.91 -22.13 -28.37
N ASP A 626 15.11 -21.25 -27.39
CA ASP A 626 16.34 -21.18 -26.58
C ASP A 626 16.56 -22.46 -25.74
N THR A 627 15.52 -23.27 -25.47
CA THR A 627 15.68 -24.57 -24.79
C THR A 627 16.41 -25.61 -25.65
N GLY A 628 16.42 -25.47 -26.97
CA GLY A 628 17.04 -26.41 -27.92
C GLY A 628 16.42 -27.81 -27.99
N LYS A 629 15.31 -28.07 -27.28
CA LYS A 629 14.64 -29.38 -27.18
C LYS A 629 13.34 -29.47 -28.00
N VAL A 630 12.94 -28.37 -28.66
CA VAL A 630 11.65 -28.25 -29.36
C VAL A 630 11.78 -28.67 -30.82
N ASP A 631 10.80 -29.42 -31.30
CA ASP A 631 10.61 -29.72 -32.72
C ASP A 631 9.86 -28.55 -33.39
N LEU A 632 10.60 -27.78 -34.20
CA LEU A 632 10.12 -26.55 -34.82
C LEU A 632 9.12 -26.80 -35.97
N ASP A 633 9.14 -28.00 -36.56
CA ASP A 633 8.29 -28.40 -37.69
C ASP A 633 7.19 -29.40 -37.28
N TYR A 634 6.96 -29.57 -35.98
CA TYR A 634 5.94 -30.47 -35.48
C TYR A 634 4.56 -30.12 -36.05
N GLN A 635 3.91 -31.10 -36.66
CA GLN A 635 2.61 -30.92 -37.29
C GLN A 635 1.47 -31.32 -36.37
N ASN A 636 0.48 -30.44 -36.22
CA ASN A 636 -0.76 -30.79 -35.51
C ASN A 636 -1.60 -31.79 -36.33
N LYS A 637 -2.78 -32.19 -35.80
CA LYS A 637 -3.69 -33.14 -36.46
C LYS A 637 -4.21 -32.69 -37.83
N GLN A 638 -4.10 -31.40 -38.15
CA GLN A 638 -4.43 -30.82 -39.45
C GLN A 638 -3.20 -30.65 -40.36
N GLY A 639 -2.03 -31.15 -39.96
CA GLY A 639 -0.78 -31.00 -40.70
C GLY A 639 -0.15 -29.60 -40.57
N GLU A 640 -0.60 -28.78 -39.62
CA GLU A 640 -0.18 -27.39 -39.51
C GLU A 640 1.06 -27.28 -38.62
N THR A 641 2.13 -26.69 -39.17
CA THR A 641 3.35 -26.37 -38.42
C THR A 641 3.23 -25.04 -37.67
N PRO A 642 4.05 -24.79 -36.62
CA PRO A 642 4.10 -23.49 -35.95
C PRO A 642 4.31 -22.32 -36.92
N LEU A 643 5.17 -22.49 -37.93
CA LEU A 643 5.39 -21.49 -38.97
C LEU A 643 4.13 -21.22 -39.82
N LEU A 644 3.40 -22.28 -40.19
CA LEU A 644 2.14 -22.14 -40.94
C LEU A 644 1.08 -21.41 -40.11
N LEU A 645 0.98 -21.69 -38.81
CA LEU A 645 0.06 -21.03 -37.89
C LEU A 645 0.37 -19.54 -37.73
N ALA A 646 1.64 -19.18 -37.50
CA ALA A 646 2.08 -17.79 -37.42
C ALA A 646 1.86 -17.04 -38.74
N ALA A 647 2.17 -17.69 -39.88
CA ALA A 647 1.96 -17.10 -41.20
C ALA A 647 0.48 -16.91 -41.55
N ARG A 648 -0.40 -17.82 -41.10
CA ARG A 648 -1.86 -17.72 -41.25
C ARG A 648 -2.47 -16.57 -40.45
N ARG A 649 -1.86 -16.20 -39.32
CA ARG A 649 -2.31 -15.10 -38.45
C ARG A 649 -1.62 -13.76 -38.75
N GLY A 650 -0.51 -13.79 -39.49
CA GLY A 650 0.22 -12.59 -39.90
C GLY A 650 1.25 -12.09 -38.89
N TYR A 651 1.69 -12.94 -37.94
CA TYR A 651 2.66 -12.57 -36.91
C TYR A 651 4.09 -12.61 -37.45
N ASP A 652 4.51 -11.50 -38.07
CA ASP A 652 5.80 -11.33 -38.74
C ASP A 652 7.01 -11.46 -37.79
N THR A 653 6.89 -10.99 -36.54
CA THR A 653 7.95 -11.14 -35.51
C THR A 653 8.20 -12.60 -35.15
N VAL A 654 7.14 -13.39 -34.98
CA VAL A 654 7.20 -14.83 -34.70
C VAL A 654 7.73 -15.59 -35.92
N VAL A 655 7.24 -15.28 -37.12
CA VAL A 655 7.72 -15.86 -38.39
C VAL A 655 9.22 -15.62 -38.55
N LYS A 656 9.69 -14.39 -38.29
CA LYS A 656 11.11 -14.05 -38.37
C LYS A 656 11.93 -14.88 -37.37
N LYS A 657 11.51 -14.97 -36.10
CA LYS A 657 12.21 -15.76 -35.08
C LYS A 657 12.31 -17.24 -35.44
N LEU A 658 11.23 -17.83 -36.00
CA LEU A 658 11.23 -19.22 -36.46
C LEU A 658 12.18 -19.41 -37.65
N LEU A 659 12.17 -18.51 -38.64
CA LEU A 659 13.04 -18.60 -39.83
C LEU A 659 14.52 -18.37 -39.50
N ASP A 660 14.82 -17.48 -38.55
CA ASP A 660 16.18 -17.17 -38.09
C ASP A 660 16.88 -18.39 -37.45
N THR A 661 16.13 -19.41 -37.00
CA THR A 661 16.70 -20.68 -36.52
C THR A 661 17.38 -21.51 -37.62
N GLY A 662 17.01 -21.28 -38.89
CA GLY A 662 17.56 -21.97 -40.06
C GLY A 662 17.12 -23.43 -40.28
N ASN A 663 16.45 -24.03 -39.30
CA ASN A 663 16.07 -25.46 -39.24
C ASN A 663 14.58 -25.73 -39.50
N VAL A 664 13.81 -24.72 -39.91
CA VAL A 664 12.37 -24.82 -40.20
C VAL A 664 12.14 -25.00 -41.71
N ASP A 665 11.24 -25.90 -42.11
CA ASP A 665 10.82 -26.07 -43.51
C ASP A 665 9.73 -25.04 -43.89
N PRO A 666 10.05 -24.00 -44.69
CA PRO A 666 9.08 -23.00 -45.10
C PRO A 666 8.04 -23.51 -46.11
N ASN A 667 8.22 -24.73 -46.65
CA ASN A 667 7.35 -25.34 -47.63
C ASN A 667 6.46 -26.45 -47.07
N ALA A 668 6.54 -26.72 -45.77
CA ALA A 668 5.67 -27.69 -45.11
C ALA A 668 4.20 -27.34 -45.37
N SER A 669 3.43 -28.30 -45.89
CA SER A 669 2.02 -28.11 -46.22
C SER A 669 1.10 -28.88 -45.29
N ASN A 670 -0.04 -28.28 -44.96
CA ASN A 670 -1.06 -28.93 -44.15
C ASN A 670 -1.86 -29.97 -44.95
N VAL A 671 -2.81 -30.67 -44.32
CA VAL A 671 -3.63 -31.71 -44.99
C VAL A 671 -4.48 -31.17 -46.14
N ARG A 672 -4.67 -29.85 -46.22
CA ARG A 672 -5.37 -29.17 -47.33
C ARG A 672 -4.44 -28.75 -48.46
N GLY A 673 -3.14 -29.00 -48.33
CA GLY A 673 -2.10 -28.56 -49.27
C GLY A 673 -1.75 -27.07 -49.17
N ASP A 674 -2.11 -26.42 -48.06
CA ASP A 674 -1.76 -25.01 -47.84
C ASP A 674 -0.34 -24.93 -47.25
N THR A 675 0.53 -24.10 -47.82
CA THR A 675 1.87 -23.76 -47.29
C THR A 675 1.85 -22.41 -46.56
N PRO A 676 2.84 -22.12 -45.68
CA PRO A 676 2.99 -20.81 -45.03
C PRO A 676 2.90 -19.64 -46.02
N LEU A 677 3.52 -19.78 -47.21
CA LEU A 677 3.47 -18.76 -48.26
C LEU A 677 2.06 -18.62 -48.86
N LEU A 678 1.38 -19.72 -49.18
CA LEU A 678 0.02 -19.68 -49.73
C LEU A 678 -0.98 -19.06 -48.75
N VAL A 679 -0.93 -19.43 -47.46
CA VAL A 679 -1.85 -18.85 -46.46
C VAL A 679 -1.58 -17.37 -46.23
N ALA A 680 -0.32 -16.94 -46.21
CA ALA A 680 0.04 -15.52 -46.06
C ALA A 680 -0.44 -14.69 -47.27
N ILE A 681 -0.37 -15.23 -48.50
CA ILE A 681 -0.89 -14.58 -49.70
C ILE A 681 -2.43 -14.50 -49.65
N TYR A 682 -3.12 -15.62 -49.37
CA TYR A 682 -4.58 -15.64 -49.31
C TYR A 682 -5.16 -14.70 -48.24
N ARG A 683 -4.41 -14.46 -47.15
CA ARG A 683 -4.81 -13.58 -46.06
C ARG A 683 -4.21 -12.17 -46.14
N ASN A 684 -3.51 -11.85 -47.22
CA ASN A 684 -2.92 -10.52 -47.49
C ASN A 684 -1.88 -10.06 -46.44
N HIS A 685 -1.09 -10.99 -45.88
CA HIS A 685 -0.02 -10.69 -44.91
C HIS A 685 1.31 -10.36 -45.61
N VAL A 686 1.40 -9.15 -46.17
CA VAL A 686 2.53 -8.70 -47.01
C VAL A 686 3.90 -8.80 -46.32
N ALA A 687 3.99 -8.46 -45.02
CA ALA A 687 5.24 -8.54 -44.26
C ALA A 687 5.76 -9.99 -44.14
N VAL A 688 4.86 -10.94 -43.86
CA VAL A 688 5.16 -12.37 -43.79
C VAL A 688 5.58 -12.92 -45.16
N VAL A 689 4.91 -12.51 -46.24
CA VAL A 689 5.28 -12.92 -47.62
C VAL A 689 6.70 -12.48 -47.97
N LYS A 690 7.08 -11.25 -47.63
CA LYS A 690 8.45 -10.75 -47.82
C LYS A 690 9.45 -11.58 -47.03
N LEU A 691 9.21 -11.79 -45.74
CA LEU A 691 10.09 -12.59 -44.87
C LEU A 691 10.29 -14.01 -45.40
N LEU A 692 9.22 -14.69 -45.84
CA LEU A 692 9.31 -16.05 -46.39
C LEU A 692 10.14 -16.10 -47.68
N LEU A 693 9.95 -15.15 -48.60
CA LEU A 693 10.69 -15.10 -49.87
C LEU A 693 12.15 -14.66 -49.71
N GLU A 694 12.43 -13.78 -48.75
CA GLU A 694 13.79 -13.31 -48.43
C GLU A 694 14.72 -14.44 -47.96
N THR A 695 14.16 -15.53 -47.39
CA THR A 695 14.96 -16.69 -47.00
C THR A 695 15.52 -17.49 -48.18
N GLY A 696 14.95 -17.35 -49.39
CA GLY A 696 15.31 -18.13 -50.59
C GLY A 696 15.00 -19.63 -50.51
N LYS A 697 14.47 -20.12 -49.39
CA LYS A 697 14.11 -21.53 -49.15
C LYS A 697 12.64 -21.83 -49.44
N ALA A 698 11.77 -20.82 -49.40
CA ALA A 698 10.36 -20.96 -49.76
C ALA A 698 10.20 -21.06 -51.29
N ASP A 699 9.48 -22.07 -51.78
CA ASP A 699 9.19 -22.24 -53.20
C ASP A 699 8.07 -21.26 -53.64
N PRO A 700 8.36 -20.30 -54.54
CA PRO A 700 7.34 -19.37 -55.02
C PRO A 700 6.34 -20.02 -55.99
N ASN A 701 6.59 -21.25 -56.47
CA ASN A 701 5.78 -21.93 -57.48
C ASN A 701 4.90 -23.06 -56.91
N VAL A 702 4.68 -23.09 -55.59
CA VAL A 702 3.86 -24.14 -54.94
C VAL A 702 2.46 -24.20 -55.55
N LYS A 703 2.04 -25.41 -55.95
CA LYS A 703 0.71 -25.70 -56.51
C LYS A 703 -0.11 -26.49 -55.48
N LYS A 704 -1.36 -26.08 -55.26
CA LYS A 704 -2.30 -26.79 -54.40
C LYS A 704 -2.84 -28.04 -55.10
N GLU A 705 -2.37 -29.23 -54.74
CA GLU A 705 -2.95 -30.49 -55.22
C GLU A 705 -4.22 -30.84 -54.41
N HIS A 706 -5.37 -30.94 -55.08
CA HIS A 706 -6.61 -31.42 -54.46
C HIS A 706 -6.52 -32.94 -54.19
N ARG A 707 -6.00 -33.35 -53.03
CA ARG A 707 -6.12 -34.75 -52.60
C ARG A 707 -7.58 -35.07 -52.26
N LYS A 708 -8.10 -36.11 -52.91
CA LYS A 708 -9.48 -36.61 -52.75
C LYS A 708 -9.74 -37.02 -51.29
N ALA A 709 -10.87 -36.57 -50.76
CA ALA A 709 -11.42 -37.02 -49.48
C ALA A 709 -11.56 -38.55 -49.46
N ILE A 710 -11.05 -39.18 -48.41
CA ILE A 710 -11.43 -40.53 -47.97
C ILE A 710 -11.92 -40.40 -46.54
#